data_AF-A0A542ZAN4-F1
#
_entry.id   AF-A0A542ZAN4-F1
#
_cell.length_a   1.000
_cell.length_b   1.000
_cell.length_c   1.000
_cell.angle_alpha   90.00
_cell.angle_beta   90.00
_cell.angle_gamma   90.00
#
_symmetry.space_group_name_H-M   'P 1'
#
loop_
_entity.id
_entity.type
_entity.pdbx_description
1 polymer ?
#
loop_
_entity_poly.entity_id
_entity_poly.type
_entity_poly.pdbx_seq_one_letter_code
_entity_poly.pdbx_strand_id
1 'polypeptide(L)'
;MSSPFTRRPARVLAAMGTLALAGTLLPAVPADAATADLVINEVYARGGSANQPYTDKFIEIHNPTDTALSLDGVEAAYWSSSRTQDDPVGTCALTGEVAPGGYFVVTMPGNGEVGEAVTSNQECSNLSPSGTNGSLGLLEAGTALDIVGYGTAQVAEGNAATYDGTNQTPGSIGRTDGADSDDNTTDFTFFDEVSPGAANPGANTTPAPEPTVEPEPELTPISEIQGPGDVTLLDGQTVTTRGVITAVYSAGGFDGIYIQTPGTGGTAKDDQAASDGIFVYQPTGLDTLEIGQCLEITGTAGEHYSMTQISNVTSAETVEGCDPVAPTELAEWPTTDAERERYEGMSVQPTGTYTITNNYTLNQYGSVGLAFGDEPLYQATDKVRPGTEAEAYEAENQKKAVTLDDGASINYMRDAGMDEPLPYLAHSTMRTGAHATFTEPVILDYRYDSWNFQPTTPLGGDEPTFVDIEDTRVPAPEVGGDVKVASFNVLNYFTDLGQDEEGCEAYTDRNGTPVASDYCAVRGAYTPEAFADQESKIVKAINELDADVVGLMEIEDTFNVPQSQGHKKNPDLALAALVDALNAAAGSEVWAYSPSPDVWTNTDVIRTAFIYKKDVVEPTGPALMLADPAFSNARHPLAQTFARVDDPEHEFVAVVNHFKSKGSGEDDGTGQGNANPDRIAQAEALAAWMDEMDEFTDKPQLLLGDFNAYTMEDPLKTLEDAGWVNAPKSVGADDASYQFSGRLGSLDHIFGNGSAMDLINATEGTQAAVWNINGDESIAHQYSRRNYNVTDFHEDNAFASSDHDPVVVGLTFPKPTPTPTPEPTPEPTPEPTPEPTPEPTPEPTPEPTPEPTPEPTPSADPTVKPSDPAPEDPSAPAQDPSDPAPEDPSAPAQDPTPSTGPVQADPPSGGKLPSTGAADVMGLAVLSITALAAGTMLLRRRD
;
A
#
# COMPACT_ATOMS: atom_id res chain seq x y z
N MET A 1 32.30 -26.94 -12.60
CA MET A 1 32.78 -28.35 -12.70
C MET A 1 33.68 -28.65 -11.50
N SER A 2 33.58 -29.88 -10.93
CA SER A 2 34.58 -30.68 -10.18
C SER A 2 35.81 -30.02 -9.50
N SER A 3 36.31 -30.38 -8.29
CA SER A 3 35.97 -31.32 -7.18
C SER A 3 37.20 -31.39 -6.22
N PRO A 4 37.28 -32.19 -5.11
CA PRO A 4 36.28 -32.71 -4.15
C PRO A 4 36.70 -32.65 -2.63
N PHE A 5 35.76 -32.99 -1.73
CA PHE A 5 35.86 -33.62 -0.37
C PHE A 5 37.26 -33.83 0.33
N THR A 6 37.41 -33.67 1.66
CA THR A 6 36.95 -34.67 2.68
C THR A 6 36.94 -34.23 4.19
N ARG A 7 35.89 -34.67 4.90
CA ARG A 7 35.75 -35.19 6.31
C ARG A 7 36.58 -34.68 7.53
N ARG A 8 35.82 -34.31 8.59
CA ARG A 8 35.99 -34.48 10.08
C ARG A 8 37.11 -35.46 10.57
N PRO A 9 37.78 -35.22 11.73
CA PRO A 9 37.19 -35.54 13.06
C PRO A 9 37.63 -34.67 14.27
N ALA A 10 37.34 -35.14 15.48
CA ALA A 10 37.08 -34.38 16.71
C ALA A 10 38.18 -34.37 17.81
N ARG A 11 38.10 -33.33 18.68
CA ARG A 11 38.28 -33.32 20.17
C ARG A 11 39.67 -33.55 20.85
N VAL A 12 39.77 -33.01 22.08
CA VAL A 12 40.72 -33.24 23.22
C VAL A 12 42.18 -32.77 22.98
N LEU A 13 42.86 -31.96 23.83
CA LEU A 13 43.27 -32.22 25.23
C LEU A 13 43.96 -30.99 25.90
N ALA A 14 44.40 -31.16 27.17
CA ALA A 14 45.27 -30.29 28.00
C ALA A 14 44.61 -29.09 28.73
N ALA A 15 44.93 -28.77 30.00
CA ALA A 15 45.74 -29.49 31.02
C ALA A 15 45.37 -29.11 32.47
N MET A 16 45.68 -29.98 33.43
CA MET A 16 45.64 -29.74 34.89
C MET A 16 46.95 -29.09 35.39
N GLY A 17 46.94 -28.40 36.54
CA GLY A 17 48.13 -27.66 37.03
C GLY A 17 48.26 -27.33 38.53
N THR A 18 47.48 -27.94 39.41
CA THR A 18 47.71 -28.16 40.87
C THR A 18 48.67 -27.26 41.67
N LEU A 19 48.20 -26.77 42.82
CA LEU A 19 48.99 -26.84 44.07
C LEU A 19 48.06 -27.19 45.25
N ALA A 20 48.57 -27.89 46.25
CA ALA A 20 47.75 -28.57 47.26
C ALA A 20 48.20 -28.28 48.70
N LEU A 21 47.29 -28.47 49.66
CA LEU A 21 47.62 -28.78 51.04
C LEU A 21 46.64 -29.81 51.59
N ALA A 22 47.15 -30.88 52.21
CA ALA A 22 46.34 -31.95 52.76
C ALA A 22 46.25 -31.83 54.29
N GLY A 23 45.04 -31.92 54.84
CA GLY A 23 44.74 -31.80 56.27
C GLY A 23 43.83 -32.92 56.77
N THR A 24 44.44 -33.99 57.26
CA THR A 24 43.85 -35.21 57.83
C THR A 24 42.45 -35.12 58.46
N LEU A 25 41.51 -35.86 57.86
CA LEU A 25 40.41 -36.62 58.47
C LEU A 25 40.17 -36.46 59.99
N LEU A 26 39.00 -35.93 60.33
CA LEU A 26 38.16 -36.49 61.40
C LEU A 26 36.94 -37.16 60.74
N PRO A 27 36.47 -38.32 61.23
CA PRO A 27 35.21 -38.88 60.78
C PRO A 27 34.06 -38.11 61.43
N ALA A 28 33.48 -37.15 60.71
CA ALA A 28 32.09 -36.79 60.96
C ALA A 28 31.25 -38.02 60.59
N VAL A 29 30.51 -38.56 61.57
CA VAL A 29 29.43 -39.51 61.29
C VAL A 29 28.36 -38.73 60.52
N PRO A 30 27.72 -39.27 59.47
CA PRO A 30 26.53 -38.64 58.92
C PRO A 30 25.52 -38.44 60.05
N ALA A 31 24.99 -37.22 60.17
CA ALA A 31 23.95 -36.92 61.14
C ALA A 31 22.61 -37.38 60.55
N ASP A 32 22.24 -38.64 60.76
CA ASP A 32 20.87 -39.12 60.58
C ASP A 32 19.93 -38.27 61.46
N ALA A 33 19.23 -37.31 60.85
CA ALA A 33 18.32 -36.38 61.54
C ALA A 33 17.25 -35.79 60.60
N ALA A 34 16.54 -36.68 59.90
CA ALA A 34 15.16 -36.52 59.42
C ALA A 34 14.76 -35.24 58.65
N THR A 35 14.59 -35.40 57.33
CA THR A 35 13.52 -34.78 56.52
C THR A 35 12.14 -35.31 56.94
N ALA A 36 11.81 -35.19 58.23
CA ALA A 36 10.45 -35.44 58.70
C ALA A 36 9.57 -34.26 58.30
N ASP A 37 8.53 -34.57 57.53
CA ASP A 37 7.31 -33.78 57.41
C ASP A 37 7.42 -32.48 56.57
N LEU A 38 8.35 -32.37 55.60
CA LEU A 38 8.19 -31.37 54.51
C LEU A 38 7.09 -31.84 53.55
N VAL A 39 6.00 -31.08 53.44
CA VAL A 39 4.80 -31.44 52.67
C VAL A 39 4.47 -30.41 51.59
N ILE A 40 3.76 -30.81 50.54
CA ILE A 40 3.17 -29.93 49.53
C ILE A 40 1.78 -29.50 50.02
N ASN A 41 1.59 -28.21 50.29
CA ASN A 41 0.34 -27.66 50.82
C ASN A 41 -0.63 -27.16 49.76
N GLU A 42 -0.15 -26.70 48.59
CA GLU A 42 -0.99 -26.27 47.47
C GLU A 42 -0.37 -26.69 46.13
N VAL A 43 -1.20 -27.09 45.17
CA VAL A 43 -0.82 -27.37 43.78
C VAL A 43 -1.74 -26.59 42.85
N TYR A 44 -1.16 -25.62 42.14
CA TYR A 44 -1.84 -24.82 41.13
C TYR A 44 -1.22 -25.12 39.75
N ALA A 45 -1.87 -26.01 39.00
CA ALA A 45 -1.34 -26.54 37.75
C ALA A 45 -1.83 -25.78 36.49
N ARG A 46 -2.69 -24.77 36.64
CA ARG A 46 -3.45 -24.16 35.54
C ARG A 46 -2.93 -22.82 35.02
N GLY A 47 -1.99 -22.19 35.71
CA GLY A 47 -1.57 -20.81 35.44
C GLY A 47 -1.28 -20.49 33.97
N GLY A 48 -1.59 -19.26 33.57
CA GLY A 48 -1.43 -18.78 32.18
C GLY A 48 -2.56 -19.18 31.23
N SER A 49 -3.54 -19.96 31.68
CA SER A 49 -4.73 -20.31 30.88
C SER A 49 -5.81 -19.24 31.01
N ALA A 50 -6.75 -19.15 30.07
CA ALA A 50 -7.90 -18.24 30.20
C ALA A 50 -8.65 -18.41 31.54
N ASN A 51 -9.14 -17.30 32.10
CA ASN A 51 -9.80 -17.19 33.42
C ASN A 51 -8.94 -17.55 34.65
N GLN A 52 -7.61 -17.67 34.53
CA GLN A 52 -6.75 -18.03 35.66
C GLN A 52 -6.21 -16.79 36.39
N PRO A 53 -6.16 -16.80 37.76
CA PRO A 53 -5.71 -15.65 38.53
C PRO A 53 -4.20 -15.36 38.37
N TYR A 54 -3.39 -16.38 38.05
CA TYR A 54 -1.94 -16.26 37.95
C TYR A 54 -1.36 -16.87 36.68
N THR A 55 -0.29 -16.27 36.13
CA THR A 55 0.47 -16.75 34.95
C THR A 55 1.27 -18.02 35.25
N ASP A 56 1.92 -18.08 36.39
CA ASP A 56 2.79 -19.19 36.77
C ASP A 56 1.98 -20.34 37.36
N LYS A 57 2.38 -21.57 37.04
CA LYS A 57 1.99 -22.74 37.84
C LYS A 57 2.86 -22.78 39.08
N PHE A 58 2.38 -23.32 40.19
CA PHE A 58 3.23 -23.51 41.37
C PHE A 58 2.90 -24.77 42.16
N ILE A 59 3.88 -25.19 42.96
CA ILE A 59 3.64 -25.93 44.20
C ILE A 59 4.03 -25.05 45.38
N GLU A 60 3.25 -25.12 46.46
CA GLU A 60 3.62 -24.55 47.74
C GLU A 60 4.09 -25.65 48.68
N ILE A 61 5.27 -25.46 49.28
CA ILE A 61 5.85 -26.38 50.26
C ILE A 61 5.63 -25.80 51.66
N HIS A 62 5.13 -26.59 52.59
CA HIS A 62 4.91 -26.21 53.98
C HIS A 62 5.81 -26.98 54.94
N ASN A 63 6.14 -26.34 56.06
CA ASN A 63 6.86 -26.94 57.19
C ASN A 63 5.97 -26.93 58.45
N PRO A 64 5.32 -28.06 58.81
CA PRO A 64 4.44 -28.18 59.97
C PRO A 64 5.20 -28.33 61.31
N THR A 65 6.54 -28.36 61.30
CA THR A 65 7.36 -28.59 62.51
C THR A 65 7.66 -27.29 63.28
N ASP A 66 8.13 -27.41 64.53
CA ASP A 66 8.58 -26.26 65.34
C ASP A 66 10.03 -25.83 65.08
N THR A 67 10.67 -26.39 64.04
CA THR A 67 12.05 -26.10 63.61
C THR A 67 12.12 -25.71 62.13
N ALA A 68 13.12 -24.91 61.73
CA ALA A 68 13.33 -24.64 60.31
C ALA A 68 13.87 -25.90 59.62
N LEU A 69 13.31 -26.24 58.45
CA LEU A 69 13.73 -27.39 57.64
C LEU A 69 14.45 -26.89 56.39
N SER A 70 15.57 -27.52 56.03
CA SER A 70 16.36 -27.15 54.85
C SER A 70 15.88 -27.88 53.61
N LEU A 71 15.98 -27.21 52.46
CA LEU A 71 15.72 -27.76 51.13
C LEU A 71 17.01 -28.29 50.47
N ASP A 72 18.19 -28.13 51.09
CA ASP A 72 19.49 -28.52 50.53
C ASP A 72 19.59 -30.06 50.34
N GLY A 73 19.33 -30.52 49.11
CA GLY A 73 19.32 -31.93 48.74
C GLY A 73 17.93 -32.49 48.39
N VAL A 74 16.89 -31.67 48.52
CA VAL A 74 15.53 -31.94 48.04
C VAL A 74 15.41 -31.48 46.59
N GLU A 75 14.72 -32.24 45.74
CA GLU A 75 14.34 -31.86 44.38
C GLU A 75 12.82 -31.85 44.23
N ALA A 76 12.24 -30.82 43.63
CA ALA A 76 10.89 -30.86 43.11
C ALA A 76 10.86 -31.72 41.84
N ALA A 77 9.87 -32.59 41.69
CA ALA A 77 9.77 -33.55 40.59
C ALA A 77 8.37 -33.52 39.94
N TYR A 78 8.31 -33.79 38.63
CA TYR A 78 7.05 -33.86 37.87
C TYR A 78 6.92 -35.19 37.12
N TRP A 79 5.72 -35.79 37.17
CA TRP A 79 5.33 -36.95 36.35
C TRP A 79 4.07 -36.61 35.54
N SER A 80 4.05 -36.92 34.25
CA SER A 80 2.79 -36.92 33.48
C SER A 80 1.95 -38.14 33.87
N SER A 81 0.62 -38.03 33.74
CA SER A 81 -0.35 -38.92 34.42
C SER A 81 -0.20 -40.43 34.14
N SER A 82 0.46 -40.83 33.06
CA SER A 82 0.66 -42.24 32.67
C SER A 82 2.05 -42.81 33.02
N ARG A 83 2.82 -42.17 33.90
CA ARG A 83 4.17 -42.61 34.30
C ARG A 83 4.19 -43.43 35.60
N THR A 84 5.35 -44.00 35.90
CA THR A 84 5.68 -44.66 37.18
C THR A 84 6.61 -43.80 38.02
N GLN A 85 6.57 -43.96 39.34
CA GLN A 85 7.35 -43.17 40.32
C GLN A 85 8.86 -43.12 40.00
N ASP A 86 9.46 -44.24 39.55
CA ASP A 86 10.89 -44.34 39.17
C ASP A 86 11.30 -43.53 37.91
N ASP A 87 10.36 -42.91 37.18
CA ASP A 87 10.60 -42.24 35.89
C ASP A 87 9.93 -40.84 35.83
N PRO A 88 10.43 -39.82 36.56
CA PRO A 88 9.95 -38.44 36.43
C PRO A 88 10.26 -37.86 35.04
N VAL A 89 9.39 -36.96 34.57
CA VAL A 89 9.59 -36.16 33.34
C VAL A 89 10.79 -35.23 33.49
N GLY A 90 11.01 -34.72 34.71
CA GLY A 90 12.17 -33.94 35.11
C GLY A 90 12.16 -33.69 36.62
N THR A 91 13.30 -33.22 37.15
CA THR A 91 13.45 -32.74 38.52
C THR A 91 14.14 -31.37 38.54
N CYS A 92 13.98 -30.63 39.64
CA CYS A 92 14.53 -29.31 39.88
C CYS A 92 15.05 -29.25 41.33
N ALA A 93 16.36 -29.10 41.51
CA ALA A 93 16.95 -29.04 42.84
C ALA A 93 16.51 -27.76 43.58
N LEU A 94 16.00 -27.92 44.80
CA LEU A 94 15.56 -26.83 45.67
C LEU A 94 16.72 -26.34 46.54
N THR A 95 16.61 -25.10 47.03
CA THR A 95 17.66 -24.47 47.86
C THR A 95 17.04 -23.59 48.95
N GLY A 96 17.71 -23.51 50.11
CA GLY A 96 17.30 -22.64 51.21
C GLY A 96 16.66 -23.38 52.39
N GLU A 97 15.79 -22.69 53.14
CA GLU A 97 15.14 -23.19 54.35
C GLU A 97 13.68 -22.71 54.43
N VAL A 98 12.78 -23.59 54.85
CA VAL A 98 11.38 -23.26 55.16
C VAL A 98 11.25 -23.03 56.67
N ALA A 99 10.74 -21.86 57.07
CA ALA A 99 10.59 -21.49 58.47
C ALA A 99 9.56 -22.38 59.21
N PRO A 100 9.60 -22.49 60.56
CA PRO A 100 8.60 -23.24 61.33
C PRO A 100 7.19 -22.70 61.08
N GLY A 101 6.25 -23.56 60.66
CA GLY A 101 4.89 -23.16 60.25
C GLY A 101 4.84 -22.29 58.98
N GLY A 102 5.94 -22.22 58.22
CA GLY A 102 6.08 -21.37 57.04
C GLY A 102 5.76 -22.07 55.72
N TYR A 103 5.66 -21.26 54.67
CA TYR A 103 5.38 -21.67 53.29
C TYR A 103 6.54 -21.27 52.37
N PHE A 104 6.72 -22.00 51.27
CA PHE A 104 7.75 -21.76 50.24
C PHE A 104 7.19 -22.10 48.85
N VAL A 105 7.00 -21.08 48.01
CA VAL A 105 6.36 -21.21 46.68
C VAL A 105 7.41 -21.48 45.61
N VAL A 106 7.20 -22.56 44.84
CA VAL A 106 8.06 -22.95 43.70
C VAL A 106 7.29 -22.80 42.39
N THR A 107 7.66 -21.82 41.58
CA THR A 107 6.96 -21.50 40.31
C THR A 107 7.48 -22.31 39.11
N MET A 108 6.61 -22.53 38.13
CA MET A 108 6.81 -23.35 36.94
C MET A 108 6.04 -22.73 35.76
N PRO A 109 6.49 -22.88 34.48
CA PRO A 109 5.91 -22.14 33.37
C PRO A 109 4.43 -22.47 33.12
N GLY A 110 3.65 -21.41 32.88
CA GLY A 110 2.23 -21.43 32.57
C GLY A 110 1.85 -22.19 31.28
N ASN A 111 0.58 -22.10 30.92
CA ASN A 111 0.06 -22.53 29.61
C ASN A 111 -0.05 -21.37 28.60
N GLY A 112 0.29 -20.16 29.02
CA GLY A 112 0.09 -18.88 28.33
C GLY A 112 0.37 -17.73 29.30
N GLU A 113 -0.14 -16.54 28.99
CA GLU A 113 0.24 -15.27 29.66
C GLU A 113 -0.91 -14.63 30.47
N VAL A 114 -1.98 -15.39 30.77
CA VAL A 114 -3.15 -14.90 31.52
C VAL A 114 -2.94 -15.01 33.04
N GLY A 115 -3.15 -13.90 33.75
CA GLY A 115 -3.12 -13.79 35.22
C GLY A 115 -2.06 -12.79 35.71
N GLU A 116 -1.85 -12.72 37.03
CA GLU A 116 -0.70 -12.02 37.63
C GLU A 116 0.53 -12.95 37.80
N ALA A 117 1.73 -12.37 37.89
CA ALA A 117 2.94 -13.14 38.20
C ALA A 117 2.96 -13.60 39.67
N VAL A 118 3.28 -14.87 39.93
CA VAL A 118 3.32 -15.40 41.31
C VAL A 118 4.59 -14.94 42.02
N THR A 119 4.47 -14.45 43.26
CA THR A 119 5.63 -14.12 44.10
C THR A 119 6.37 -15.39 44.50
N SER A 120 7.35 -15.78 43.70
CA SER A 120 8.11 -17.02 43.82
C SER A 120 9.21 -16.95 44.89
N ASN A 121 9.45 -18.06 45.58
CA ASN A 121 10.68 -18.28 46.36
C ASN A 121 11.77 -18.98 45.52
N GLN A 122 11.40 -19.82 44.55
CA GLN A 122 12.33 -20.39 43.57
C GLN A 122 11.60 -20.76 42.26
N GLU A 123 12.18 -20.41 41.11
CA GLU A 123 11.70 -20.84 39.79
C GLU A 123 12.27 -22.21 39.39
N CYS A 124 11.41 -23.06 38.82
CA CYS A 124 11.75 -24.37 38.25
C CYS A 124 11.30 -24.46 36.79
N SER A 125 11.87 -23.59 35.94
CA SER A 125 11.51 -23.41 34.52
C SER A 125 11.66 -24.65 33.62
N ASN A 126 12.27 -25.73 34.11
CA ASN A 126 12.39 -27.03 33.41
C ASN A 126 11.25 -28.03 33.73
N LEU A 127 10.35 -27.71 34.66
CA LEU A 127 9.18 -28.52 34.99
C LEU A 127 7.93 -27.89 34.37
N SER A 128 7.15 -28.62 33.58
CA SER A 128 5.92 -28.10 32.98
C SER A 128 4.72 -29.03 33.30
N PRO A 129 4.04 -28.79 34.44
CA PRO A 129 2.86 -29.57 34.82
C PRO A 129 1.66 -29.32 33.90
N SER A 130 0.82 -30.35 33.78
CA SER A 130 -0.39 -30.38 32.94
C SER A 130 -1.63 -30.01 33.77
N GLY A 131 -2.31 -28.92 33.42
CA GLY A 131 -3.36 -28.26 34.23
C GLY A 131 -4.66 -29.02 34.53
N THR A 132 -4.71 -30.32 34.26
CA THR A 132 -5.83 -31.19 34.65
C THR A 132 -5.40 -32.58 35.15
N ASN A 133 -4.18 -33.01 34.86
CA ASN A 133 -3.74 -34.40 35.07
C ASN A 133 -2.21 -34.48 35.18
N GLY A 134 -1.69 -34.96 36.31
CA GLY A 134 -0.25 -35.11 36.53
C GLY A 134 0.09 -35.38 37.99
N SER A 135 1.38 -35.45 38.31
CA SER A 135 1.87 -35.61 39.68
C SER A 135 3.04 -34.67 39.93
N LEU A 136 3.06 -34.03 41.09
CA LEU A 136 4.17 -33.20 41.57
C LEU A 136 4.61 -33.71 42.95
N GLY A 137 5.89 -33.67 43.26
CA GLY A 137 6.41 -34.26 44.50
C GLY A 137 7.78 -33.74 44.90
N LEU A 138 8.16 -34.02 46.15
CA LEU A 138 9.45 -33.69 46.74
C LEU A 138 10.28 -34.97 46.88
N LEU A 139 11.51 -34.95 46.38
CA LEU A 139 12.43 -36.09 46.41
C LEU A 139 13.72 -35.75 47.17
N GLU A 140 14.12 -36.55 48.16
CA GLU A 140 15.45 -36.50 48.75
C GLU A 140 16.26 -37.72 48.30
N ALA A 141 17.43 -37.50 47.68
CA ALA A 141 18.31 -38.55 47.16
C ALA A 141 17.61 -39.61 46.26
N GLY A 142 16.49 -39.24 45.62
CA GLY A 142 15.66 -40.13 44.78
C GLY A 142 14.60 -40.93 45.55
N THR A 143 14.40 -40.68 46.84
CA THR A 143 13.27 -41.20 47.64
C THR A 143 12.23 -40.10 47.79
N ALA A 144 10.93 -40.42 47.72
CA ALA A 144 9.86 -39.45 47.94
C ALA A 144 9.76 -39.01 49.41
N LEU A 145 9.49 -37.73 49.61
CA LEU A 145 9.07 -37.13 50.90
C LEU A 145 7.55 -36.89 50.92
N ASP A 146 7.01 -36.36 49.81
CA ASP A 146 5.58 -36.11 49.55
C ASP A 146 5.35 -36.22 48.03
N ILE A 147 4.24 -36.80 47.57
CA ILE A 147 3.78 -36.79 46.18
C ILE A 147 2.27 -36.52 46.10
N VAL A 148 1.94 -35.41 45.44
CA VAL A 148 0.58 -35.05 45.04
C VAL A 148 0.31 -35.52 43.61
N GLY A 149 -0.38 -36.64 43.46
CA GLY A 149 -1.02 -37.02 42.21
C GLY A 149 -2.38 -36.36 42.06
N TYR A 150 -2.73 -35.87 40.87
CA TYR A 150 -4.03 -35.23 40.62
C TYR A 150 -4.65 -35.59 39.27
N GLY A 151 -5.98 -35.63 39.23
CA GLY A 151 -6.76 -36.07 38.07
C GLY A 151 -6.57 -37.57 37.80
N THR A 152 -6.16 -37.94 36.58
CA THR A 152 -5.94 -39.34 36.16
C THR A 152 -4.53 -39.88 36.44
N ALA A 153 -3.82 -39.31 37.40
CA ALA A 153 -2.43 -39.66 37.70
C ALA A 153 -2.23 -41.09 38.24
N GLN A 154 -1.19 -41.77 37.74
CA GLN A 154 -0.75 -43.10 38.19
C GLN A 154 0.34 -43.05 39.28
N VAL A 155 0.93 -41.87 39.53
CA VAL A 155 1.83 -41.63 40.66
C VAL A 155 1.11 -40.71 41.64
N ALA A 156 0.84 -41.20 42.84
CA ALA A 156 0.10 -40.53 43.90
C ALA A 156 0.41 -41.23 45.23
N GLU A 157 0.25 -40.55 46.34
CA GLU A 157 0.06 -41.20 47.65
C GLU A 157 -1.38 -41.65 47.76
N GLY A 158 -1.60 -42.92 48.12
CA GLY A 158 -2.91 -43.56 48.11
C GLY A 158 -3.56 -43.58 46.72
N ASN A 159 -4.34 -42.54 46.41
CA ASN A 159 -5.03 -42.32 45.13
C ASN A 159 -4.89 -40.85 44.73
N ALA A 160 -4.91 -40.56 43.42
CA ALA A 160 -4.82 -39.19 42.93
C ALA A 160 -6.01 -38.30 43.36
N ALA A 161 -5.72 -37.08 43.79
CA ALA A 161 -6.69 -36.07 44.20
C ALA A 161 -7.60 -35.63 43.03
N THR A 162 -8.84 -35.25 43.37
CA THR A 162 -9.78 -34.66 42.41
C THR A 162 -9.40 -33.21 42.12
N TYR A 163 -9.13 -32.89 40.85
CA TYR A 163 -8.79 -31.55 40.39
C TYR A 163 -9.85 -31.10 39.38
N ASP A 164 -11.00 -30.65 39.89
CA ASP A 164 -12.23 -30.49 39.11
C ASP A 164 -12.14 -29.42 38.01
N GLY A 165 -12.94 -29.60 36.95
CA GLY A 165 -13.05 -28.66 35.83
C GLY A 165 -12.01 -28.82 34.71
N THR A 166 -11.68 -27.71 34.04
CA THR A 166 -10.76 -27.66 32.88
C THR A 166 -9.65 -26.64 33.13
N ASN A 167 -8.71 -26.47 32.18
CA ASN A 167 -7.74 -25.36 32.23
C ASN A 167 -8.40 -23.96 32.34
N GLN A 168 -9.69 -23.80 32.00
CA GLN A 168 -10.44 -22.54 32.14
C GLN A 168 -11.23 -22.41 33.47
N THR A 169 -11.13 -23.40 34.34
CA THR A 169 -11.76 -23.38 35.67
C THR A 169 -10.74 -22.83 36.68
N PRO A 170 -10.97 -21.65 37.28
CA PRO A 170 -10.09 -21.10 38.31
C PRO A 170 -9.95 -22.08 39.47
N GLY A 171 -8.82 -22.04 40.18
CA GLY A 171 -8.63 -22.82 41.40
C GLY A 171 -7.46 -23.81 41.41
N SER A 172 -7.12 -24.22 42.62
CA SER A 172 -6.03 -25.12 42.98
C SER A 172 -6.56 -26.34 43.73
N ILE A 173 -5.67 -27.28 44.06
CA ILE A 173 -5.93 -28.23 45.15
C ILE A 173 -4.98 -27.94 46.30
N GLY A 174 -5.45 -28.04 47.55
CA GLY A 174 -4.62 -27.80 48.73
C GLY A 174 -4.99 -28.66 49.94
N ARG A 175 -4.05 -28.77 50.87
CA ARG A 175 -4.21 -29.39 52.19
C ARG A 175 -4.75 -28.36 53.19
N THR A 176 -5.43 -28.81 54.24
CA THR A 176 -5.79 -27.94 55.39
C THR A 176 -4.80 -28.19 56.53
N ASP A 177 -4.27 -27.12 57.14
CA ASP A 177 -3.32 -27.16 58.27
C ASP A 177 -2.08 -28.07 58.03
N GLY A 178 -1.68 -28.27 56.77
CA GLY A 178 -0.55 -29.14 56.39
C GLY A 178 -0.75 -30.64 56.70
N ALA A 179 -1.99 -31.10 56.87
CA ALA A 179 -2.29 -32.49 57.24
C ALA A 179 -1.90 -33.50 56.14
N ASP A 180 -1.26 -34.59 56.54
CA ASP A 180 -0.85 -35.71 55.69
C ASP A 180 -1.41 -37.03 56.24
N SER A 181 -1.87 -37.93 55.37
CA SER A 181 -2.31 -39.28 55.74
C SER A 181 -1.86 -40.39 54.76
N ASP A 182 -0.85 -40.13 53.93
CA ASP A 182 -0.41 -41.00 52.82
C ASP A 182 -1.52 -41.28 51.77
N ASP A 183 -2.56 -40.43 51.62
CA ASP A 183 -3.60 -40.56 50.58
C ASP A 183 -4.12 -39.20 50.08
N ASN A 184 -3.72 -38.80 48.86
CA ASN A 184 -4.08 -37.50 48.32
C ASN A 184 -5.60 -37.30 48.14
N THR A 185 -6.44 -38.35 48.12
CA THR A 185 -7.91 -38.21 48.12
C THR A 185 -8.52 -37.92 49.49
N THR A 186 -7.73 -38.05 50.57
CA THR A 186 -8.10 -37.63 51.92
C THR A 186 -7.55 -36.23 52.24
N ASP A 187 -6.33 -35.95 51.77
CA ASP A 187 -5.57 -34.78 52.20
C ASP A 187 -5.83 -33.52 51.37
N PHE A 188 -6.16 -33.65 50.07
CA PHE A 188 -6.38 -32.51 49.16
C PHE A 188 -7.86 -32.26 48.84
N THR A 189 -8.26 -30.99 48.93
CA THR A 189 -9.53 -30.48 48.41
C THR A 189 -9.30 -29.40 47.35
N PHE A 190 -10.22 -29.29 46.38
CA PHE A 190 -10.22 -28.21 45.40
C PHE A 190 -10.74 -26.91 46.02
N PHE A 191 -10.07 -25.80 45.73
CA PHE A 191 -10.44 -24.45 46.16
C PHE A 191 -10.61 -23.55 44.93
N ASP A 192 -11.70 -22.77 44.88
CA ASP A 192 -11.96 -21.81 43.80
C ASP A 192 -11.03 -20.56 43.91
N GLU A 193 -10.50 -20.30 45.10
CA GLU A 193 -9.51 -19.26 45.44
C GLU A 193 -8.12 -19.90 45.53
N VAL A 194 -7.08 -19.23 45.02
CA VAL A 194 -5.69 -19.72 44.92
C VAL A 194 -4.81 -18.82 45.79
N SER A 195 -4.01 -19.38 46.70
CA SER A 195 -3.47 -18.63 47.85
C SER A 195 -1.95 -18.73 48.06
N PRO A 196 -1.11 -18.38 47.06
CA PRO A 196 0.33 -18.59 47.12
C PRO A 196 1.02 -17.85 48.28
N GLY A 197 1.67 -18.60 49.17
CA GLY A 197 2.38 -18.09 50.34
C GLY A 197 1.50 -17.93 51.59
N ALA A 198 0.29 -18.50 51.58
CA ALA A 198 -0.72 -18.33 52.63
C ALA A 198 -1.47 -19.64 52.93
N ALA A 199 -2.13 -19.68 54.10
CA ALA A 199 -2.91 -20.86 54.50
C ALA A 199 -4.24 -20.95 53.70
N ASN A 200 -4.45 -22.09 53.03
CA ASN A 200 -5.65 -22.39 52.24
C ASN A 200 -6.96 -22.06 52.99
N PRO A 201 -8.01 -21.53 52.31
CA PRO A 201 -9.28 -21.14 52.95
C PRO A 201 -10.03 -22.28 53.66
N GLY A 202 -9.83 -22.40 54.98
CA GLY A 202 -10.40 -23.48 55.80
C GLY A 202 -11.93 -23.57 55.76
N ALA A 203 -12.46 -24.68 55.25
CA ALA A 203 -13.88 -24.87 54.96
C ALA A 203 -14.78 -24.96 56.21
N ASN A 204 -15.23 -23.84 56.77
CA ASN A 204 -16.41 -23.79 57.65
C ASN A 204 -17.13 -22.43 57.68
N THR A 205 -18.46 -22.47 57.58
CA THR A 205 -19.30 -21.26 57.47
C THR A 205 -19.43 -20.47 58.78
N THR A 206 -19.22 -19.16 58.74
CA THR A 206 -19.67 -18.16 59.72
C THR A 206 -19.98 -16.88 58.92
N PRO A 207 -21.05 -16.11 59.23
CA PRO A 207 -21.71 -15.29 58.22
C PRO A 207 -20.89 -14.08 57.76
N ALA A 208 -21.15 -13.66 56.52
CA ALA A 208 -20.50 -12.52 55.87
C ALA A 208 -20.57 -11.24 56.71
N PRO A 209 -19.53 -10.40 56.67
CA PRO A 209 -19.66 -9.00 57.09
C PRO A 209 -20.70 -8.29 56.23
N GLU A 210 -21.32 -7.23 56.76
CA GLU A 210 -22.08 -6.30 55.92
C GLU A 210 -21.15 -5.71 54.85
N PRO A 211 -21.61 -5.47 53.61
CA PRO A 211 -20.74 -4.99 52.55
C PRO A 211 -20.14 -3.65 52.96
N THR A 212 -18.82 -3.66 53.16
CA THR A 212 -18.02 -2.45 52.99
C THR A 212 -18.28 -1.95 51.59
N VAL A 213 -18.83 -0.74 51.47
CA VAL A 213 -18.91 -0.06 50.19
C VAL A 213 -17.48 0.13 49.71
N GLU A 214 -17.10 -0.69 48.74
CA GLU A 214 -15.92 -0.50 47.92
C GLU A 214 -16.02 0.92 47.32
N PRO A 215 -14.96 1.75 47.41
CA PRO A 215 -15.04 3.09 46.85
C PRO A 215 -15.34 2.99 45.36
N GLU A 216 -16.39 3.70 44.95
CA GLU A 216 -16.74 3.94 43.54
C GLU A 216 -15.45 4.35 42.80
N PRO A 217 -15.03 3.64 41.74
CA PRO A 217 -13.71 3.82 41.13
C PRO A 217 -13.55 5.28 40.66
N GLU A 218 -12.45 5.92 41.06
CA GLU A 218 -12.23 7.34 40.78
C GLU A 218 -11.98 7.52 39.27
N LEU A 219 -12.96 8.13 38.59
CA LEU A 219 -12.95 8.28 37.14
C LEU A 219 -11.73 9.07 36.68
N THR A 220 -10.83 8.40 35.95
CA THR A 220 -9.72 9.01 35.24
C THR A 220 -10.27 9.75 34.02
N PRO A 221 -10.11 11.07 33.89
CA PRO A 221 -10.54 11.80 32.69
C PRO A 221 -9.77 11.31 31.47
N ILE A 222 -10.41 11.27 30.28
CA ILE A 222 -9.71 10.85 29.05
C ILE A 222 -8.49 11.74 28.78
N SER A 223 -8.58 13.04 29.10
CA SER A 223 -7.47 13.99 29.03
C SER A 223 -6.28 13.69 29.95
N GLU A 224 -6.47 12.88 31.00
CA GLU A 224 -5.38 12.40 31.88
C GLU A 224 -4.81 11.05 31.40
N ILE A 225 -5.61 10.24 30.68
CA ILE A 225 -5.14 9.05 29.99
C ILE A 225 -4.28 9.44 28.78
N GLN A 226 -4.78 10.33 27.92
CA GLN A 226 -4.05 10.94 26.80
C GLN A 226 -2.82 11.70 27.30
N GLY A 227 -3.03 12.73 28.12
CA GLY A 227 -1.95 13.63 28.53
C GLY A 227 -1.51 14.59 27.39
N PRO A 228 -0.53 15.47 27.67
CA PRO A 228 -0.17 16.58 26.77
C PRO A 228 0.99 16.22 25.81
N GLY A 229 1.05 14.99 25.32
CA GLY A 229 2.15 14.48 24.49
C GLY A 229 1.78 13.18 23.76
N ASP A 230 2.76 12.61 23.08
CA ASP A 230 2.71 11.47 22.15
C ASP A 230 2.76 10.09 22.84
N VAL A 231 2.63 10.03 24.17
CA VAL A 231 2.63 8.79 24.97
C VAL A 231 1.85 8.98 26.27
N THR A 232 0.95 8.06 26.60
CA THR A 232 0.21 8.03 27.86
C THR A 232 1.14 7.93 29.08
N LEU A 233 0.89 8.75 30.10
CA LEU A 233 1.55 8.63 31.41
C LEU A 233 0.98 7.47 32.25
N LEU A 234 -0.05 6.77 31.75
CA LEU A 234 -0.76 5.68 32.40
C LEU A 234 -0.51 4.31 31.74
N ASP A 235 0.55 4.18 30.93
CA ASP A 235 0.93 2.93 30.26
C ASP A 235 0.95 1.71 31.21
N GLY A 236 0.26 0.65 30.81
CA GLY A 236 0.09 -0.58 31.56
C GLY A 236 -0.82 -0.49 32.80
N GLN A 237 -1.41 0.68 33.10
CA GLN A 237 -2.27 0.87 34.27
C GLN A 237 -3.74 0.63 33.93
N THR A 238 -4.47 -0.02 34.84
CA THR A 238 -5.92 -0.13 34.76
C THR A 238 -6.56 1.21 35.13
N VAL A 239 -7.36 1.75 34.21
CA VAL A 239 -8.10 3.01 34.37
C VAL A 239 -9.59 2.74 34.25
N THR A 240 -10.41 3.54 34.93
CA THR A 240 -11.85 3.59 34.70
C THR A 240 -12.19 5.00 34.22
N THR A 241 -12.82 5.13 33.05
CA THR A 241 -13.17 6.41 32.44
C THR A 241 -14.62 6.47 32.00
N ARG A 242 -15.12 7.66 31.68
CA ARG A 242 -16.49 7.90 31.20
C ARG A 242 -16.47 8.71 29.91
N GLY A 243 -17.13 8.21 28.86
CA GLY A 243 -17.17 8.85 27.55
C GLY A 243 -18.45 8.58 26.77
N VAL A 244 -18.80 9.50 25.86
CA VAL A 244 -19.87 9.34 24.86
C VAL A 244 -19.26 8.74 23.60
N ILE A 245 -19.88 7.70 23.04
CA ILE A 245 -19.42 7.05 21.81
C ILE A 245 -19.52 8.02 20.63
N THR A 246 -18.41 8.24 19.93
CA THR A 246 -18.32 9.09 18.73
C THR A 246 -18.21 8.29 17.43
N ALA A 247 -17.67 7.06 17.48
CA ALA A 247 -17.56 6.16 16.34
C ALA A 247 -17.57 4.68 16.77
N VAL A 248 -18.00 3.77 15.89
CA VAL A 248 -18.10 2.32 16.14
C VAL A 248 -17.63 1.51 14.94
N TYR A 249 -16.61 0.65 15.16
CA TYR A 249 -16.06 -0.26 14.16
C TYR A 249 -16.22 -1.72 14.62
N SER A 250 -17.46 -2.22 14.53
CA SER A 250 -17.80 -3.65 14.74
C SER A 250 -17.51 -4.55 13.52
N ALA A 251 -16.99 -3.95 12.46
CA ALA A 251 -16.54 -4.60 11.23
C ALA A 251 -15.26 -3.89 10.74
N GLY A 252 -14.73 -4.29 9.59
CA GLY A 252 -13.54 -3.68 9.00
C GLY A 252 -12.21 -4.09 9.65
N GLY A 253 -12.20 -4.70 10.84
CA GLY A 253 -10.98 -5.16 11.50
C GLY A 253 -10.24 -4.08 12.30
N PHE A 254 -10.94 -3.01 12.72
CA PHE A 254 -10.48 -2.12 13.80
C PHE A 254 -11.01 -2.57 15.18
N ASP A 255 -12.08 -3.36 15.22
CA ASP A 255 -12.62 -4.06 16.40
C ASP A 255 -12.81 -3.18 17.66
N GLY A 256 -13.32 -1.95 17.52
CA GLY A 256 -13.40 -1.02 18.65
C GLY A 256 -14.33 0.17 18.45
N ILE A 257 -14.26 1.12 19.39
CA ILE A 257 -15.04 2.37 19.40
C ILE A 257 -14.13 3.56 19.71
N TYR A 258 -14.53 4.76 19.29
CA TYR A 258 -14.05 5.98 19.94
C TYR A 258 -15.06 6.45 20.98
N ILE A 259 -14.55 6.89 22.14
CA ILE A 259 -15.32 7.64 23.14
C ILE A 259 -14.68 9.00 23.37
N GLN A 260 -15.51 10.01 23.66
CA GLN A 260 -15.07 11.36 23.99
C GLN A 260 -15.74 11.86 25.27
N THR A 261 -15.01 12.63 26.09
CA THR A 261 -15.44 13.09 27.42
C THR A 261 -16.78 13.86 27.35
N PRO A 262 -17.79 13.57 28.18
CA PRO A 262 -19.10 14.21 28.09
C PRO A 262 -19.06 15.75 28.13
N GLY A 263 -19.84 16.40 27.27
CA GLY A 263 -19.94 17.85 27.20
C GLY A 263 -18.73 18.60 26.62
N THR A 264 -17.77 17.89 26.00
CA THR A 264 -16.55 18.48 25.41
C THR A 264 -16.64 18.69 23.89
N GLY A 265 -15.58 19.30 23.32
CA GLY A 265 -15.50 19.68 21.92
C GLY A 265 -16.27 20.95 21.57
N GLY A 266 -16.49 21.22 20.28
CA GLY A 266 -17.12 22.44 19.79
C GLY A 266 -16.29 23.73 19.93
N THR A 267 -15.07 23.63 20.47
CA THR A 267 -14.08 24.72 20.56
C THR A 267 -12.67 24.16 20.41
N ALA A 268 -11.80 24.86 19.67
CA ALA A 268 -10.39 24.50 19.53
C ALA A 268 -9.66 24.40 20.89
N LYS A 269 -8.69 23.50 20.96
CA LYS A 269 -7.87 23.18 22.14
C LYS A 269 -6.79 24.26 22.37
N ASP A 270 -6.40 24.45 23.63
CA ASP A 270 -5.26 25.31 23.98
C ASP A 270 -3.91 24.58 23.99
N ASP A 271 -2.81 25.32 24.10
CA ASP A 271 -1.43 24.80 24.02
C ASP A 271 -0.99 23.89 25.18
N GLN A 272 -1.86 23.60 26.14
CA GLN A 272 -1.59 22.69 27.27
C GLN A 272 -2.70 21.64 27.46
N ALA A 273 -3.68 21.59 26.55
CA ALA A 273 -4.78 20.64 26.60
C ALA A 273 -4.42 19.33 25.87
N ALA A 274 -4.53 18.22 26.60
CA ALA A 274 -4.63 16.87 26.05
C ALA A 274 -5.93 16.68 25.24
N SER A 275 -6.04 15.60 24.45
CA SER A 275 -7.30 15.20 23.81
C SER A 275 -8.41 14.89 24.82
N ASP A 276 -9.68 15.09 24.42
CA ASP A 276 -10.85 14.61 25.18
C ASP A 276 -11.35 13.24 24.70
N GLY A 277 -10.81 12.73 23.60
CA GLY A 277 -11.18 11.48 22.92
C GLY A 277 -10.13 10.39 23.07
N ILE A 278 -10.53 9.12 22.93
CA ILE A 278 -9.64 7.96 23.00
C ILE A 278 -10.26 6.75 22.30
N PHE A 279 -9.42 5.91 21.70
CA PHE A 279 -9.84 4.63 21.15
C PHE A 279 -10.00 3.56 22.24
N VAL A 280 -11.01 2.70 22.10
CA VAL A 280 -11.26 1.58 23.01
C VAL A 280 -11.36 0.31 22.19
N TYR A 281 -10.34 -0.55 22.31
CA TYR A 281 -10.18 -1.77 21.55
C TYR A 281 -10.91 -2.95 22.23
N GLN A 282 -11.68 -3.70 21.44
CA GLN A 282 -12.47 -4.87 21.82
C GLN A 282 -13.30 -4.72 23.11
N PRO A 283 -14.16 -3.67 23.22
CA PRO A 283 -15.09 -3.54 24.34
C PRO A 283 -16.12 -4.66 24.34
N THR A 284 -16.51 -5.11 25.54
CA THR A 284 -17.52 -6.16 25.68
C THR A 284 -18.86 -5.72 25.08
N GLY A 285 -19.36 -6.47 24.09
CA GLY A 285 -20.66 -6.22 23.46
C GLY A 285 -20.64 -5.23 22.29
N LEU A 286 -19.48 -5.00 21.66
CA LEU A 286 -19.26 -4.11 20.50
C LEU A 286 -20.40 -4.07 19.48
N ASP A 287 -20.93 -5.23 19.05
CA ASP A 287 -22.06 -5.37 18.10
C ASP A 287 -23.39 -4.72 18.53
N THR A 288 -23.48 -4.24 19.77
CA THR A 288 -24.68 -3.63 20.37
C THR A 288 -24.48 -2.18 20.82
N LEU A 289 -23.29 -1.62 20.59
CA LEU A 289 -22.96 -0.24 20.93
C LEU A 289 -23.37 0.71 19.80
N GLU A 290 -23.89 1.88 20.16
CA GLU A 290 -24.39 2.89 19.21
C GLU A 290 -23.78 4.26 19.50
N ILE A 291 -23.48 5.03 18.44
CA ILE A 291 -22.99 6.41 18.55
C ILE A 291 -23.97 7.26 19.38
N GLY A 292 -23.43 8.04 20.31
CA GLY A 292 -24.20 8.85 21.26
C GLY A 292 -24.62 8.15 22.54
N GLN A 293 -24.42 6.83 22.69
CA GLN A 293 -24.48 6.18 24.01
C GLN A 293 -23.34 6.70 24.91
N CYS A 294 -23.55 6.71 26.23
CA CYS A 294 -22.49 7.04 27.20
C CYS A 294 -22.12 5.79 28.00
N LEU A 295 -20.82 5.52 28.11
CA LEU A 295 -20.27 4.35 28.79
C LEU A 295 -19.35 4.77 29.94
N GLU A 296 -19.33 3.96 30.99
CA GLU A 296 -18.20 3.83 31.91
C GLU A 296 -17.41 2.57 31.58
N ILE A 297 -16.13 2.73 31.32
CA ILE A 297 -15.26 1.67 30.77
C ILE A 297 -14.06 1.49 31.70
N THR A 298 -13.81 0.26 32.12
CA THR A 298 -12.57 -0.15 32.82
C THR A 298 -11.71 -1.00 31.90
N GLY A 299 -10.43 -0.64 31.76
CA GLY A 299 -9.46 -1.36 30.93
C GLY A 299 -8.03 -0.87 31.17
N THR A 300 -7.07 -1.40 30.43
CA THR A 300 -5.65 -1.00 30.50
C THR A 300 -5.36 0.12 29.51
N ALA A 301 -4.84 1.25 29.97
CA ALA A 301 -4.29 2.30 29.12
C ALA A 301 -2.90 1.91 28.57
N GLY A 302 -2.61 2.28 27.33
CA GLY A 302 -1.29 2.05 26.70
C GLY A 302 -1.28 2.36 25.21
N GLU A 303 -0.10 2.25 24.60
CA GLU A 303 0.10 2.57 23.18
C GLU A 303 -0.19 1.40 22.24
N HIS A 304 -0.75 1.70 21.07
CA HIS A 304 -0.84 0.77 19.95
C HIS A 304 -0.57 1.48 18.62
N TYR A 305 0.47 1.08 17.90
CA TYR A 305 0.98 1.78 16.70
C TYR A 305 1.21 3.30 16.91
N SER A 306 1.61 3.68 18.14
CA SER A 306 1.81 5.07 18.59
C SER A 306 0.53 5.91 18.69
N MET A 307 -0.63 5.27 18.87
CA MET A 307 -1.89 5.89 19.30
C MET A 307 -2.21 5.46 20.74
N THR A 308 -2.64 6.41 21.57
CA THR A 308 -3.08 6.10 22.94
C THR A 308 -4.47 5.46 22.92
N GLN A 309 -4.60 4.29 23.54
CA GLN A 309 -5.86 3.55 23.59
C GLN A 309 -6.13 2.87 24.94
N ILE A 310 -7.39 2.48 25.15
CA ILE A 310 -7.80 1.55 26.21
C ILE A 310 -7.97 0.16 25.59
N SER A 311 -7.35 -0.84 26.21
CA SER A 311 -7.39 -2.26 25.83
C SER A 311 -7.79 -3.13 27.04
N ASN A 312 -7.84 -4.45 26.89
CA ASN A 312 -8.15 -5.41 27.97
C ASN A 312 -9.42 -5.04 28.77
N VAL A 313 -10.48 -4.63 28.07
CA VAL A 313 -11.69 -4.05 28.68
C VAL A 313 -12.40 -5.06 29.59
N THR A 314 -12.41 -4.79 30.90
CA THR A 314 -13.03 -5.64 31.92
C THR A 314 -14.46 -5.23 32.26
N SER A 315 -14.82 -3.96 32.07
CA SER A 315 -16.21 -3.49 32.14
C SER A 315 -16.48 -2.41 31.09
N ALA A 316 -17.71 -2.41 30.56
CA ALA A 316 -18.26 -1.36 29.71
C ALA A 316 -19.76 -1.25 30.02
N GLU A 317 -20.13 -0.31 30.90
CA GLU A 317 -21.51 -0.17 31.40
C GLU A 317 -22.16 1.12 30.89
N THR A 318 -23.39 1.03 30.37
CA THR A 318 -24.11 2.21 29.87
C THR A 318 -24.65 3.07 31.02
N VAL A 319 -24.31 4.36 31.00
CA VAL A 319 -24.73 5.33 32.03
C VAL A 319 -25.66 6.40 31.48
N GLU A 320 -26.69 6.76 32.25
CA GLU A 320 -27.62 7.83 31.90
C GLU A 320 -27.10 9.21 32.31
N GLY A 321 -27.47 10.25 31.55
CA GLY A 321 -27.35 11.65 31.98
C GLY A 321 -26.02 12.35 31.67
N CYS A 322 -25.19 11.78 30.79
CA CYS A 322 -24.04 12.47 30.21
C CYS A 322 -24.49 13.64 29.31
N ASP A 323 -23.77 14.76 29.35
CA ASP A 323 -23.93 15.83 28.37
C ASP A 323 -23.36 15.38 27.00
N PRO A 324 -24.01 15.69 25.87
CA PRO A 324 -23.55 15.29 24.55
C PRO A 324 -22.23 15.99 24.18
N VAL A 325 -21.39 15.30 23.42
CA VAL A 325 -20.18 15.87 22.81
C VAL A 325 -20.52 16.69 21.57
N ALA A 326 -19.68 17.66 21.25
CA ALA A 326 -19.79 18.48 20.04
C ALA A 326 -18.55 18.28 19.14
N PRO A 327 -18.72 18.07 17.82
CA PRO A 327 -17.60 18.06 16.89
C PRO A 327 -16.79 19.36 16.97
N THR A 328 -15.47 19.26 16.89
CA THR A 328 -14.59 20.44 16.94
C THR A 328 -14.25 20.92 15.53
N GLU A 329 -14.59 22.17 15.19
CA GLU A 329 -14.31 22.74 13.87
C GLU A 329 -12.80 22.87 13.60
N LEU A 330 -12.30 22.20 12.56
CA LEU A 330 -10.94 22.34 12.03
C LEU A 330 -10.97 23.18 10.75
N ALA A 331 -11.00 24.50 10.93
CA ALA A 331 -10.90 25.49 9.86
C ALA A 331 -9.45 25.70 9.36
N GLU A 332 -8.47 25.40 10.20
CA GLU A 332 -7.03 25.36 9.87
C GLU A 332 -6.49 23.99 10.31
N TRP A 333 -5.67 23.35 9.47
CA TRP A 333 -5.04 22.06 9.80
C TRP A 333 -3.87 22.25 10.78
N PRO A 334 -3.78 21.49 11.89
CA PRO A 334 -2.67 21.62 12.83
C PRO A 334 -1.37 21.11 12.21
N THR A 335 -0.32 21.94 12.23
CA THR A 335 0.85 21.76 11.35
C THR A 335 1.93 20.82 11.89
N THR A 336 1.92 20.57 13.20
CA THR A 336 2.86 19.68 13.88
C THR A 336 2.12 18.63 14.69
N ASP A 337 2.75 17.49 14.93
CA ASP A 337 2.11 16.35 15.61
C ASP A 337 1.64 16.74 17.02
N ALA A 338 2.45 17.48 17.78
CA ALA A 338 2.06 18.06 19.09
C ALA A 338 0.95 19.15 19.04
N GLU A 339 0.43 19.50 17.87
CA GLU A 339 -0.82 20.26 17.69
C GLU A 339 -1.99 19.34 17.30
N ARG A 340 -1.71 18.19 16.66
CA ARG A 340 -2.66 17.14 16.27
C ARG A 340 -3.02 16.20 17.44
N GLU A 341 -2.07 15.83 18.30
CA GLU A 341 -2.29 15.02 19.53
C GLU A 341 -3.44 15.55 20.39
N ARG A 342 -3.60 16.88 20.42
CA ARG A 342 -4.64 17.57 21.21
C ARG A 342 -6.06 17.22 20.77
N TYR A 343 -6.21 16.58 19.61
CA TYR A 343 -7.46 16.15 19.00
C TYR A 343 -7.48 14.64 18.68
N GLU A 344 -6.46 13.86 19.08
CA GLU A 344 -6.37 12.41 18.80
C GLU A 344 -7.59 11.66 19.38
N GLY A 345 -8.30 10.91 18.56
CA GLY A 345 -9.56 10.25 18.90
C GLY A 345 -10.77 11.16 19.12
N MET A 346 -10.68 12.47 18.89
CA MET A 346 -11.84 13.38 19.01
C MET A 346 -12.70 13.40 17.75
N SER A 347 -14.00 13.67 17.94
CA SER A 347 -14.87 14.07 16.84
C SER A 347 -14.54 15.49 16.37
N VAL A 348 -14.25 15.63 15.09
CA VAL A 348 -13.87 16.88 14.42
C VAL A 348 -14.75 17.12 13.20
N GLN A 349 -14.93 18.40 12.85
CA GLN A 349 -15.55 18.82 11.60
C GLN A 349 -14.50 19.58 10.79
N PRO A 350 -13.85 18.98 9.79
CA PRO A 350 -13.00 19.70 8.86
C PRO A 350 -13.84 20.75 8.11
N THR A 351 -13.35 21.99 8.02
CA THR A 351 -14.08 23.11 7.38
C THR A 351 -13.21 24.03 6.51
N GLY A 352 -11.89 23.84 6.47
CA GLY A 352 -11.03 24.42 5.43
C GLY A 352 -10.98 23.56 4.16
N THR A 353 -10.33 24.05 3.10
CA THR A 353 -10.14 23.28 1.85
C THR A 353 -9.19 22.10 2.08
N TYR A 354 -9.54 20.94 1.52
CA TYR A 354 -8.64 19.81 1.37
C TYR A 354 -8.63 19.38 -0.10
N THR A 355 -7.46 19.01 -0.62
CA THR A 355 -7.25 18.65 -2.02
C THR A 355 -6.57 17.27 -2.10
N ILE A 356 -7.08 16.37 -2.93
CA ILE A 356 -6.53 15.02 -3.08
C ILE A 356 -5.10 15.09 -3.65
N THR A 357 -4.17 14.44 -2.97
CA THR A 357 -2.74 14.38 -3.35
C THR A 357 -2.23 12.95 -3.55
N ASN A 358 -2.95 11.92 -3.11
CA ASN A 358 -2.58 10.51 -3.30
C ASN A 358 -3.81 9.61 -3.43
N ASN A 359 -3.86 8.77 -4.46
CA ASN A 359 -4.90 7.75 -4.65
C ASN A 359 -4.32 6.37 -5.06
N TYR A 360 -3.02 6.17 -4.84
CA TYR A 360 -2.31 4.91 -5.15
C TYR A 360 -2.71 3.78 -4.20
N THR A 361 -2.84 4.08 -2.90
CA THR A 361 -3.24 3.12 -1.83
C THR A 361 -4.73 2.79 -1.83
N LEU A 362 -5.56 3.68 -2.38
CA LEU A 362 -7.02 3.58 -2.40
C LEU A 362 -7.51 2.23 -2.96
N ASN A 363 -6.95 1.80 -4.09
CA ASN A 363 -7.26 0.51 -4.72
C ASN A 363 -6.87 -0.73 -3.84
N GLN A 364 -6.12 -0.56 -2.76
CA GLN A 364 -5.75 -1.65 -1.84
C GLN A 364 -6.38 -1.55 -0.44
N TYR A 365 -6.53 -0.35 0.11
CA TYR A 365 -6.89 -0.13 1.52
C TYR A 365 -7.98 0.93 1.73
N GLY A 366 -8.65 1.42 0.68
CA GLY A 366 -9.65 2.51 0.82
C GLY A 366 -9.05 3.90 1.08
N SER A 367 -7.80 4.01 1.54
CA SER A 367 -7.17 5.25 1.99
C SER A 367 -6.72 6.19 0.86
N VAL A 368 -7.11 7.46 0.96
CA VAL A 368 -6.81 8.59 0.05
C VAL A 368 -5.97 9.64 0.78
N GLY A 369 -4.81 10.02 0.24
CA GLY A 369 -4.03 11.12 0.82
C GLY A 369 -4.57 12.48 0.40
N LEU A 370 -4.75 13.39 1.36
CA LEU A 370 -5.17 14.78 1.18
C LEU A 370 -4.04 15.75 1.57
N ALA A 371 -4.09 16.94 0.97
CA ALA A 371 -3.33 18.11 1.36
C ALA A 371 -4.29 19.19 1.88
N PHE A 372 -3.97 19.83 3.01
CA PHE A 372 -4.68 21.03 3.45
C PHE A 372 -4.34 22.23 2.55
N GLY A 373 -5.38 22.89 2.03
CA GLY A 373 -5.31 23.99 1.08
C GLY A 373 -5.90 23.66 -0.30
N ASP A 374 -5.89 24.66 -1.17
CA ASP A 374 -6.50 24.62 -2.51
C ASP A 374 -5.61 23.93 -3.57
N GLU A 375 -4.53 23.25 -3.17
CA GLU A 375 -3.47 22.71 -4.03
C GLU A 375 -2.98 21.34 -3.47
N PRO A 376 -2.63 20.36 -4.32
CA PRO A 376 -2.01 19.11 -3.88
C PRO A 376 -0.55 19.29 -3.43
N LEU A 377 0.09 18.22 -2.97
CA LEU A 377 1.53 18.20 -2.69
C LEU A 377 2.31 17.98 -3.99
N TYR A 378 3.32 18.81 -4.23
CA TYR A 378 4.21 18.68 -5.39
C TYR A 378 5.54 18.06 -5.02
N GLN A 379 6.19 17.42 -6.00
CA GLN A 379 7.54 16.93 -5.86
C GLN A 379 8.52 18.09 -5.65
N ALA A 380 9.37 17.95 -4.65
CA ALA A 380 10.27 19.02 -4.25
C ALA A 380 11.25 19.39 -5.38
N THR A 381 11.78 18.40 -6.12
CA THR A 381 12.65 18.62 -7.30
C THR A 381 11.90 19.00 -8.58
N ASP A 382 10.57 19.14 -8.55
CA ASP A 382 9.79 19.75 -9.63
C ASP A 382 9.67 21.27 -9.44
N LYS A 383 9.52 21.74 -8.19
CA LYS A 383 9.27 23.16 -7.89
C LYS A 383 10.49 23.93 -7.34
N VAL A 384 11.51 23.27 -6.79
CA VAL A 384 12.77 23.89 -6.31
C VAL A 384 14.00 23.04 -6.63
N ARG A 385 15.22 23.57 -6.44
CA ARG A 385 16.45 22.83 -6.76
C ARG A 385 16.74 21.71 -5.74
N PRO A 386 17.36 20.59 -6.18
CA PRO A 386 17.80 19.51 -5.29
C PRO A 386 18.72 19.97 -4.15
N GLY A 387 18.72 19.21 -3.05
CA GLY A 387 19.39 19.56 -1.79
C GLY A 387 18.50 20.39 -0.88
N THR A 388 19.09 21.32 -0.10
CA THR A 388 18.40 21.96 1.04
C THR A 388 17.17 22.83 0.70
N GLU A 389 17.00 23.26 -0.55
CA GLU A 389 15.73 23.87 -0.97
C GLU A 389 14.63 22.82 -1.07
N ALA A 390 14.90 21.67 -1.69
CA ALA A 390 13.99 20.53 -1.74
C ALA A 390 13.72 19.89 -0.37
N GLU A 391 14.74 19.76 0.49
CA GLU A 391 14.58 19.31 1.89
C GLU A 391 13.58 20.20 2.65
N ALA A 392 13.68 21.53 2.47
CA ALA A 392 12.78 22.49 3.09
C ALA A 392 11.37 22.46 2.48
N TYR A 393 11.25 22.29 1.15
CA TYR A 393 9.96 22.18 0.47
C TYR A 393 9.16 20.95 0.95
N GLU A 394 9.82 19.80 1.03
CA GLU A 394 9.19 18.57 1.51
C GLU A 394 8.83 18.63 3.01
N ALA A 395 9.62 19.35 3.82
CA ALA A 395 9.25 19.66 5.20
C ALA A 395 8.03 20.60 5.33
N GLU A 396 7.68 21.39 4.31
CA GLU A 396 6.41 22.13 4.25
C GLU A 396 5.26 21.29 3.66
N ASN A 397 5.54 20.32 2.78
CA ASN A 397 4.54 19.33 2.33
C ASN A 397 3.99 18.52 3.51
N GLN A 398 4.89 17.97 4.34
CA GLN A 398 4.54 17.09 5.48
C GLN A 398 3.62 17.75 6.51
N LYS A 399 3.67 19.08 6.66
CA LYS A 399 2.79 19.82 7.57
C LYS A 399 1.33 19.86 7.13
N LYS A 400 1.06 19.70 5.82
CA LYS A 400 -0.27 19.78 5.21
C LYS A 400 -0.96 18.43 5.05
N ALA A 401 -0.20 17.33 5.18
CA ALA A 401 -0.68 16.00 4.86
C ALA A 401 -1.66 15.47 5.92
N VAL A 402 -2.73 14.83 5.44
CA VAL A 402 -3.69 14.02 6.23
C VAL A 402 -4.29 12.97 5.30
N THR A 403 -4.62 11.79 5.80
CA THR A 403 -5.29 10.74 5.02
C THR A 403 -6.80 10.80 5.27
N LEU A 404 -7.61 10.66 4.24
CA LEU A 404 -9.01 10.24 4.34
C LEU A 404 -9.04 8.72 4.23
N ASP A 405 -9.47 8.03 5.27
CA ASP A 405 -9.41 6.57 5.38
C ASP A 405 -10.82 5.98 5.37
N ASP A 406 -10.99 4.66 5.21
CA ASP A 406 -12.32 4.04 5.06
C ASP A 406 -12.93 3.47 6.37
N GLY A 407 -12.21 3.55 7.49
CA GLY A 407 -12.63 2.97 8.76
C GLY A 407 -12.37 1.46 8.89
N ALA A 408 -11.53 0.88 8.04
CA ALA A 408 -11.19 -0.55 8.04
C ALA A 408 -9.68 -0.81 7.88
N SER A 409 -9.28 -2.07 8.08
CA SER A 409 -7.96 -2.62 7.79
C SER A 409 -8.00 -3.66 6.65
N ILE A 410 -9.06 -3.61 5.83
CA ILE A 410 -9.32 -4.56 4.74
C ILE A 410 -8.32 -4.35 3.59
N ASN A 411 -7.79 -5.46 3.07
CA ASN A 411 -6.98 -5.45 1.86
C ASN A 411 -7.88 -5.85 0.66
N TYR A 412 -8.45 -4.87 -0.04
CA TYR A 412 -9.37 -5.06 -1.18
C TYR A 412 -8.74 -5.77 -2.39
N MET A 413 -7.43 -6.04 -2.32
CA MET A 413 -6.63 -6.75 -3.32
C MET A 413 -6.36 -8.22 -2.94
N ARG A 414 -6.96 -8.74 -1.85
CA ARG A 414 -6.74 -10.10 -1.34
C ARG A 414 -7.98 -10.72 -0.69
N ASP A 415 -7.99 -12.06 -0.68
CA ASP A 415 -8.94 -12.90 0.05
C ASP A 415 -10.41 -12.44 -0.11
N ALA A 416 -11.14 -12.21 0.99
CA ALA A 416 -12.53 -11.76 0.93
C ALA A 416 -12.70 -10.29 0.48
N GLY A 417 -11.68 -9.44 0.67
CA GLY A 417 -11.73 -8.02 0.30
C GLY A 417 -11.86 -7.78 -1.20
N MET A 418 -11.42 -8.74 -2.03
CA MET A 418 -11.66 -8.72 -3.48
C MET A 418 -13.15 -8.76 -3.86
N ASP A 419 -14.00 -9.32 -2.99
CA ASP A 419 -15.44 -9.48 -3.22
C ASP A 419 -16.30 -8.40 -2.52
N GLU A 420 -15.67 -7.47 -1.80
CA GLU A 420 -16.32 -6.30 -1.18
C GLU A 420 -16.08 -5.06 -2.06
N PRO A 421 -17.10 -4.25 -2.42
CA PRO A 421 -16.90 -3.13 -3.34
C PRO A 421 -16.04 -2.05 -2.68
N LEU A 422 -14.97 -1.63 -3.37
CA LEU A 422 -14.02 -0.63 -2.88
C LEU A 422 -14.73 0.68 -2.47
N PRO A 423 -14.59 1.13 -1.20
CA PRO A 423 -15.06 2.43 -0.75
C PRO A 423 -14.53 3.58 -1.61
N TYR A 424 -15.30 4.66 -1.68
CA TYR A 424 -15.06 5.85 -2.51
C TYR A 424 -15.06 5.60 -4.03
N LEU A 425 -14.19 4.73 -4.56
CA LEU A 425 -14.05 4.47 -6.00
C LEU A 425 -15.33 3.94 -6.66
N ALA A 426 -16.20 3.26 -5.91
CA ALA A 426 -17.49 2.82 -6.41
C ALA A 426 -18.43 3.96 -6.85
N HIS A 427 -18.16 5.21 -6.43
CA HIS A 427 -19.03 6.37 -6.66
C HIS A 427 -18.31 7.63 -7.19
N SER A 428 -17.01 7.78 -6.94
CA SER A 428 -16.19 8.91 -7.40
C SER A 428 -14.83 8.44 -7.93
N THR A 429 -14.25 9.17 -8.88
CA THR A 429 -12.95 8.86 -9.50
C THR A 429 -11.76 9.12 -8.57
N MET A 430 -11.96 9.86 -7.46
CA MET A 430 -10.94 10.16 -6.44
C MET A 430 -9.60 10.62 -7.02
N ARG A 431 -9.66 11.50 -8.03
CA ARG A 431 -8.48 12.03 -8.73
C ARG A 431 -7.67 12.99 -7.88
N THR A 432 -6.36 13.05 -8.08
CA THR A 432 -5.57 14.17 -7.53
C THR A 432 -5.97 15.51 -8.13
N GLY A 433 -5.73 16.58 -7.37
CA GLY A 433 -6.21 17.94 -7.68
C GLY A 433 -7.70 18.20 -7.40
N ALA A 434 -8.52 17.16 -7.19
CA ALA A 434 -9.92 17.33 -6.79
C ALA A 434 -10.04 17.79 -5.33
N HIS A 435 -10.98 18.68 -5.04
CA HIS A 435 -11.28 19.08 -3.67
C HIS A 435 -12.20 18.07 -2.95
N ALA A 436 -11.97 17.90 -1.64
CA ALA A 436 -12.78 17.11 -0.72
C ALA A 436 -13.47 18.05 0.29
N THR A 437 -14.80 18.01 0.36
CA THR A 437 -15.62 18.87 1.23
C THR A 437 -16.36 18.02 2.26
N PHE A 438 -15.96 18.10 3.52
CA PHE A 438 -16.59 17.36 4.61
C PHE A 438 -17.95 17.97 4.98
N THR A 439 -18.99 17.15 4.92
CA THR A 439 -20.41 17.51 5.15
C THR A 439 -20.90 17.08 6.54
N GLU A 440 -20.30 16.03 7.11
CA GLU A 440 -20.59 15.49 8.44
C GLU A 440 -19.28 15.29 9.24
N PRO A 441 -19.33 15.06 10.57
CA PRO A 441 -18.13 14.89 11.38
C PRO A 441 -17.37 13.58 11.13
N VAL A 442 -16.06 13.63 11.36
CA VAL A 442 -15.13 12.49 11.33
C VAL A 442 -14.40 12.37 12.67
N ILE A 443 -13.63 11.31 12.86
CA ILE A 443 -12.65 11.21 13.95
C ILE A 443 -11.28 11.62 13.41
N LEU A 444 -10.52 12.44 14.16
CA LEU A 444 -9.08 12.54 13.92
C LEU A 444 -8.38 11.38 14.63
N ASP A 445 -7.55 10.66 13.91
CA ASP A 445 -6.96 9.38 14.31
C ASP A 445 -5.47 9.35 13.95
N TYR A 446 -4.69 8.53 14.66
CA TYR A 446 -3.32 8.18 14.26
C TYR A 446 -3.22 6.65 14.15
N ARG A 447 -2.87 6.14 12.96
CA ARG A 447 -2.51 4.72 12.75
C ARG A 447 -1.70 4.56 11.49
N TYR A 448 -0.97 3.45 11.41
CA TYR A 448 -0.12 3.09 10.25
C TYR A 448 0.88 4.20 9.86
N ASP A 449 1.45 4.87 10.86
CA ASP A 449 2.36 6.02 10.73
C ASP A 449 1.76 7.22 9.95
N SER A 450 0.44 7.43 10.09
CA SER A 450 -0.33 8.48 9.42
C SER A 450 -1.38 9.11 10.33
N TRP A 451 -1.64 10.41 10.10
CA TRP A 451 -2.80 11.12 10.66
C TRP A 451 -3.99 10.98 9.71
N ASN A 452 -5.11 10.48 10.22
CA ASN A 452 -6.26 10.09 9.41
C ASN A 452 -7.55 10.79 9.85
N PHE A 453 -8.40 11.13 8.89
CA PHE A 453 -9.83 11.37 9.09
C PHE A 453 -10.56 10.05 8.88
N GLN A 454 -11.01 9.44 9.98
CA GLN A 454 -11.78 8.20 9.97
C GLN A 454 -13.28 8.50 9.95
N PRO A 455 -14.09 7.81 9.12
CA PRO A 455 -15.54 7.86 9.19
C PRO A 455 -16.04 7.30 10.53
N THR A 456 -17.20 7.74 11.00
CA THR A 456 -17.72 7.31 12.32
C THR A 456 -18.17 5.84 12.37
N THR A 457 -18.21 5.16 11.23
CA THR A 457 -18.38 3.71 11.06
C THR A 457 -17.58 3.25 9.84
N PRO A 458 -17.11 1.99 9.76
CA PRO A 458 -16.47 1.45 8.56
C PRO A 458 -17.34 1.64 7.33
N LEU A 459 -16.73 2.00 6.20
CA LEU A 459 -17.40 2.06 4.92
C LEU A 459 -17.50 0.67 4.27
N GLY A 460 -18.32 0.61 3.24
CA GLY A 460 -18.36 -0.48 2.27
C GLY A 460 -18.70 0.09 0.90
N GLY A 461 -19.39 -0.69 0.08
CA GLY A 461 -19.76 -0.27 -1.28
C GLY A 461 -20.85 0.79 -1.42
N ASP A 462 -21.37 1.37 -0.34
CA ASP A 462 -22.38 2.45 -0.38
C ASP A 462 -21.72 3.84 -0.53
N GLU A 463 -22.50 4.83 -0.99
CA GLU A 463 -22.03 6.19 -1.24
C GLU A 463 -21.75 6.93 0.10
N PRO A 464 -20.55 7.49 0.32
CA PRO A 464 -20.18 8.12 1.59
C PRO A 464 -20.93 9.44 1.79
N THR A 465 -21.67 9.58 2.89
CA THR A 465 -22.52 10.78 3.15
C THR A 465 -21.78 11.97 3.75
N PHE A 466 -20.58 11.73 4.29
CA PHE A 466 -19.84 12.68 5.14
C PHE A 466 -18.78 13.50 4.39
N VAL A 467 -18.54 13.22 3.11
CA VAL A 467 -17.56 13.93 2.28
C VAL A 467 -17.99 13.96 0.81
N ASP A 468 -18.24 15.17 0.29
CA ASP A 468 -18.44 15.42 -1.15
C ASP A 468 -17.07 15.53 -1.85
N ILE A 469 -16.91 14.90 -3.02
CA ILE A 469 -15.68 14.94 -3.83
C ILE A 469 -15.96 15.58 -5.19
N GLU A 470 -15.07 16.46 -5.64
CA GLU A 470 -15.17 17.10 -6.96
C GLU A 470 -14.79 16.15 -8.11
N ASP A 471 -15.56 16.17 -9.21
CA ASP A 471 -15.17 15.53 -10.47
C ASP A 471 -14.35 16.52 -11.34
N THR A 472 -13.07 16.23 -11.49
CA THR A 472 -12.11 17.04 -12.27
C THR A 472 -11.91 16.52 -13.71
N ARG A 473 -12.66 15.50 -14.18
CA ARG A 473 -12.48 14.95 -15.53
C ARG A 473 -12.87 15.95 -16.62
N VAL A 474 -11.88 16.34 -17.42
CA VAL A 474 -12.00 17.30 -18.53
C VAL A 474 -11.77 16.64 -19.89
N PRO A 475 -12.45 17.10 -20.95
CA PRO A 475 -12.16 16.67 -22.32
C PRO A 475 -10.79 17.18 -22.77
N ALA A 476 -10.31 16.69 -23.92
CA ALA A 476 -9.03 17.06 -24.49
C ALA A 476 -8.85 18.59 -24.67
N PRO A 477 -7.63 19.13 -24.47
CA PRO A 477 -7.38 20.56 -24.53
C PRO A 477 -7.39 21.08 -25.98
N GLU A 478 -8.16 22.14 -26.20
CA GLU A 478 -8.23 22.88 -27.48
C GLU A 478 -6.96 23.72 -27.71
N VAL A 479 -5.85 23.04 -28.01
CA VAL A 479 -4.57 23.66 -28.39
C VAL A 479 -4.66 24.25 -29.80
N GLY A 480 -4.13 25.46 -29.98
CA GLY A 480 -4.11 26.16 -31.27
C GLY A 480 -2.96 25.73 -32.19
N GLY A 481 -2.78 26.48 -33.28
CA GLY A 481 -1.68 26.29 -34.24
C GLY A 481 -2.13 25.85 -35.63
N ASP A 482 -1.17 25.81 -36.56
CA ASP A 482 -1.31 25.12 -37.85
C ASP A 482 -0.95 23.63 -37.75
N VAL A 483 -0.08 23.27 -36.79
CA VAL A 483 0.36 21.89 -36.51
C VAL A 483 0.50 21.71 -35.00
N LYS A 484 -0.14 20.68 -34.43
CA LYS A 484 -0.04 20.30 -33.03
C LYS A 484 0.95 19.14 -32.86
N VAL A 485 1.90 19.26 -31.94
CA VAL A 485 2.91 18.22 -31.67
C VAL A 485 2.80 17.79 -30.21
N ALA A 486 2.69 16.48 -29.97
CA ALA A 486 2.51 15.92 -28.64
C ALA A 486 3.54 14.85 -28.27
N SER A 487 3.74 14.69 -26.96
CA SER A 487 4.51 13.65 -26.27
C SER A 487 3.55 12.75 -25.53
N PHE A 488 3.66 11.41 -25.66
CA PHE A 488 2.81 10.49 -24.92
C PHE A 488 3.51 9.15 -24.63
N ASN A 489 3.65 8.81 -23.34
CA ASN A 489 4.03 7.47 -22.88
C ASN A 489 2.75 6.62 -22.77
N VAL A 490 2.70 5.46 -23.44
CA VAL A 490 1.48 4.62 -23.56
C VAL A 490 1.56 3.29 -22.78
N LEU A 491 2.27 3.27 -21.65
CA LEU A 491 2.27 2.19 -20.64
C LEU A 491 2.41 0.76 -21.23
N ASN A 492 3.58 0.50 -21.80
CA ASN A 492 4.01 -0.77 -22.38
C ASN A 492 3.00 -1.32 -23.42
N TYR A 493 2.87 -0.64 -24.57
CA TYR A 493 2.09 -1.13 -25.71
C TYR A 493 2.84 -2.23 -26.46
N PHE A 494 2.47 -3.48 -26.19
CA PHE A 494 3.10 -4.71 -26.69
C PHE A 494 2.09 -5.59 -27.42
N THR A 495 2.51 -6.17 -28.54
CA THR A 495 1.70 -6.96 -29.45
C THR A 495 2.08 -8.44 -29.51
N ASP A 496 3.33 -8.81 -29.21
CA ASP A 496 3.62 -10.15 -28.69
C ASP A 496 3.13 -10.18 -27.21
N LEU A 497 2.39 -11.23 -26.81
CA LEU A 497 1.66 -11.27 -25.54
C LEU A 497 2.28 -12.22 -24.51
N GLY A 498 2.11 -11.93 -23.22
CA GLY A 498 2.69 -12.72 -22.12
C GLY A 498 2.33 -14.21 -22.15
N GLN A 499 1.09 -14.55 -22.54
CA GLN A 499 0.65 -15.95 -22.70
C GLN A 499 1.45 -16.76 -23.75
N ASP A 500 2.10 -16.09 -24.69
CA ASP A 500 2.82 -16.71 -25.81
C ASP A 500 4.33 -16.86 -25.51
N GLU A 501 4.88 -16.19 -24.48
CA GLU A 501 6.29 -16.31 -24.07
C GLU A 501 6.52 -17.50 -23.12
N GLU A 502 7.46 -18.40 -23.46
CA GLU A 502 7.74 -19.62 -22.67
C GLU A 502 8.29 -19.28 -21.28
N GLY A 503 7.41 -19.35 -20.27
CA GLY A 503 7.77 -19.11 -18.87
C GLY A 503 7.49 -17.69 -18.38
N CYS A 504 6.69 -16.90 -19.09
CA CYS A 504 6.18 -15.65 -18.53
C CYS A 504 5.24 -15.91 -17.34
N GLU A 505 5.33 -15.07 -16.30
CA GLU A 505 4.42 -15.06 -15.16
C GLU A 505 3.32 -14.01 -15.40
N ALA A 506 2.28 -14.01 -14.56
CA ALA A 506 1.09 -13.18 -14.77
C ALA A 506 0.65 -12.46 -13.50
N TYR A 507 0.36 -11.17 -13.65
CA TYR A 507 -0.59 -10.47 -12.81
C TYR A 507 -2.00 -10.97 -13.14
N THR A 508 -2.75 -11.42 -12.12
CA THR A 508 -4.07 -12.03 -12.28
C THR A 508 -5.17 -11.29 -11.53
N ASP A 509 -6.37 -11.24 -12.12
CA ASP A 509 -7.58 -10.76 -11.48
C ASP A 509 -8.05 -11.66 -10.32
N ARG A 510 -9.13 -11.27 -9.61
CA ARG A 510 -9.67 -12.06 -8.47
C ARG A 510 -10.20 -13.46 -8.85
N ASN A 511 -10.44 -13.72 -10.13
CA ASN A 511 -10.81 -15.05 -10.64
C ASN A 511 -9.58 -15.91 -11.01
N GLY A 512 -8.37 -15.37 -10.93
CA GLY A 512 -7.14 -16.00 -11.42
C GLY A 512 -6.90 -15.84 -12.92
N THR A 513 -7.57 -14.89 -13.57
CA THR A 513 -7.44 -14.59 -15.01
C THR A 513 -6.21 -13.69 -15.23
N PRO A 514 -5.23 -14.08 -16.06
CA PRO A 514 -4.10 -13.21 -16.41
C PRO A 514 -4.53 -11.92 -17.12
N VAL A 515 -4.06 -10.77 -16.62
CA VAL A 515 -4.29 -9.44 -17.19
C VAL A 515 -3.00 -8.80 -17.74
N ALA A 516 -1.90 -8.84 -16.98
CA ALA A 516 -0.65 -8.19 -17.36
C ALA A 516 0.58 -9.09 -17.14
N SER A 517 1.60 -8.90 -17.96
CA SER A 517 2.81 -9.73 -18.02
C SER A 517 3.77 -9.46 -16.86
N ASP A 518 4.28 -10.52 -16.23
CA ASP A 518 5.23 -10.47 -15.12
C ASP A 518 6.49 -11.31 -15.39
N TYR A 519 7.61 -10.87 -14.81
CA TYR A 519 8.94 -11.52 -14.86
C TYR A 519 9.50 -11.95 -16.24
N CYS A 520 8.90 -11.53 -17.37
CA CYS A 520 9.31 -11.93 -18.72
C CYS A 520 9.84 -10.76 -19.59
N ALA A 521 10.11 -11.04 -20.88
CA ALA A 521 10.69 -10.06 -21.80
C ALA A 521 9.61 -9.21 -22.48
N VAL A 522 8.48 -9.82 -22.85
CA VAL A 522 7.21 -9.13 -23.16
C VAL A 522 6.79 -8.28 -21.96
N ARG A 523 6.15 -7.14 -22.24
CA ARG A 523 5.53 -6.25 -21.25
C ARG A 523 4.06 -6.05 -21.61
N GLY A 524 3.37 -5.16 -20.88
CA GLY A 524 1.97 -4.87 -21.16
C GLY A 524 1.03 -6.05 -20.86
N ALA A 525 0.01 -6.24 -21.69
CA ALA A 525 -1.01 -7.26 -21.53
C ALA A 525 -0.48 -8.72 -21.60
N TYR A 526 -1.12 -9.61 -20.83
CA TYR A 526 -0.85 -11.04 -20.90
C TYR A 526 -1.75 -11.78 -21.90
N THR A 527 -2.99 -11.33 -22.08
CA THR A 527 -4.04 -11.97 -22.91
C THR A 527 -4.54 -11.05 -24.03
N PRO A 528 -5.11 -11.59 -25.13
CA PRO A 528 -5.70 -10.77 -26.20
C PRO A 528 -6.86 -9.89 -25.71
N GLU A 529 -7.62 -10.37 -24.73
CA GLU A 529 -8.69 -9.62 -24.08
C GLU A 529 -8.15 -8.43 -23.29
N ALA A 530 -7.11 -8.62 -22.47
CA ALA A 530 -6.47 -7.51 -21.74
C ALA A 530 -5.73 -6.54 -22.68
N PHE A 531 -5.21 -7.03 -23.81
CA PHE A 531 -4.64 -6.17 -24.86
C PHE A 531 -5.72 -5.31 -25.52
N ALA A 532 -6.91 -5.84 -25.80
CA ALA A 532 -8.02 -5.06 -26.35
C ALA A 532 -8.49 -3.96 -25.38
N ASP A 533 -8.51 -4.24 -24.07
CA ASP A 533 -8.80 -3.26 -23.02
C ASP A 533 -7.72 -2.15 -22.97
N GLN A 534 -6.45 -2.50 -23.16
CA GLN A 534 -5.32 -1.55 -23.25
C GLN A 534 -5.40 -0.70 -24.53
N GLU A 535 -5.56 -1.36 -25.69
CA GLU A 535 -5.60 -0.75 -27.02
C GLU A 535 -6.77 0.24 -27.14
N SER A 536 -7.98 -0.09 -26.66
CA SER A 536 -9.13 0.82 -26.77
C SER A 536 -8.90 2.14 -26.03
N LYS A 537 -8.37 2.11 -24.80
CA LYS A 537 -8.08 3.32 -24.03
C LYS A 537 -7.03 4.21 -24.72
N ILE A 538 -5.93 3.61 -25.21
CA ILE A 538 -4.84 4.32 -25.90
C ILE A 538 -5.30 4.89 -27.25
N VAL A 539 -6.06 4.11 -28.03
CA VAL A 539 -6.64 4.53 -29.32
C VAL A 539 -7.62 5.70 -29.15
N LYS A 540 -8.35 5.75 -28.03
CA LYS A 540 -9.20 6.91 -27.70
C LYS A 540 -8.38 8.11 -27.30
N ALA A 541 -7.45 7.97 -26.35
CA ALA A 541 -6.58 9.06 -25.91
C ALA A 541 -5.86 9.74 -27.09
N ILE A 542 -5.28 8.97 -28.02
CA ILE A 542 -4.57 9.52 -29.20
C ILE A 542 -5.53 10.21 -30.17
N ASN A 543 -6.71 9.65 -30.44
CA ASN A 543 -7.68 10.27 -31.36
C ASN A 543 -8.40 11.49 -30.76
N GLU A 544 -8.59 11.53 -29.44
CA GLU A 544 -9.26 12.63 -28.74
C GLU A 544 -8.31 13.80 -28.44
N LEU A 545 -7.02 13.55 -28.22
CA LEU A 545 -5.96 14.56 -28.03
C LEU A 545 -5.79 15.52 -29.23
N ASP A 546 -6.27 15.14 -30.42
CA ASP A 546 -6.22 15.90 -31.68
C ASP A 546 -4.82 16.40 -32.09
N ALA A 547 -3.73 15.84 -31.56
CA ALA A 547 -2.37 16.14 -32.01
C ALA A 547 -2.15 15.69 -33.48
N ASP A 548 -1.38 16.45 -34.26
CA ASP A 548 -1.09 16.13 -35.68
C ASP A 548 0.19 15.29 -35.83
N VAL A 549 1.09 15.38 -34.86
CA VAL A 549 2.24 14.48 -34.65
C VAL A 549 2.25 14.06 -33.18
N VAL A 550 2.43 12.77 -32.91
CA VAL A 550 2.66 12.24 -31.55
C VAL A 550 3.99 11.49 -31.53
N GLY A 551 4.91 11.97 -30.68
CA GLY A 551 6.07 11.19 -30.23
C GLY A 551 5.64 10.24 -29.13
N LEU A 552 5.79 8.94 -29.40
CA LEU A 552 5.36 7.86 -28.52
C LEU A 552 6.57 7.27 -27.77
N MET A 553 6.38 7.02 -26.48
CA MET A 553 7.27 6.20 -25.64
C MET A 553 6.52 4.91 -25.23
N GLU A 554 7.26 3.92 -24.72
CA GLU A 554 6.69 2.63 -24.27
C GLU A 554 6.00 1.81 -25.38
N ILE A 555 6.49 1.95 -26.63
CA ILE A 555 6.15 1.07 -27.75
C ILE A 555 7.10 -0.12 -27.77
N GLU A 556 6.59 -1.32 -28.05
CA GLU A 556 7.38 -2.54 -28.21
C GLU A 556 8.41 -2.47 -29.36
N ASP A 557 9.65 -2.88 -29.06
CA ASP A 557 10.66 -3.22 -30.06
C ASP A 557 10.59 -4.71 -30.43
N THR A 558 9.69 -5.00 -31.37
CA THR A 558 9.49 -6.31 -32.03
C THR A 558 10.73 -6.80 -32.82
N PHE A 559 11.84 -6.06 -32.83
CA PHE A 559 13.15 -6.58 -33.23
C PHE A 559 13.84 -7.37 -32.11
N ASN A 560 13.65 -7.03 -30.84
CA ASN A 560 14.40 -7.58 -29.70
C ASN A 560 13.61 -8.51 -28.77
N VAL A 561 12.28 -8.37 -28.70
CA VAL A 561 11.41 -9.29 -27.96
C VAL A 561 11.62 -10.75 -28.44
N PRO A 562 11.67 -11.75 -27.55
CA PRO A 562 11.76 -13.16 -27.93
C PRO A 562 10.56 -13.55 -28.80
N GLN A 563 10.83 -14.04 -30.02
CA GLN A 563 9.81 -14.20 -31.06
C GLN A 563 8.87 -15.39 -30.80
N SER A 564 7.93 -15.23 -29.89
CA SER A 564 6.85 -16.18 -29.59
C SER A 564 6.01 -16.49 -30.82
N GLN A 565 5.55 -15.45 -31.55
CA GLN A 565 4.74 -15.60 -32.76
C GLN A 565 5.56 -15.75 -34.07
N GLY A 566 6.89 -15.87 -33.98
CA GLY A 566 7.74 -16.21 -35.13
C GLY A 566 7.80 -15.17 -36.25
N HIS A 567 7.55 -13.90 -35.91
CA HIS A 567 7.58 -12.77 -36.84
C HIS A 567 8.96 -12.54 -37.50
N LYS A 568 9.00 -11.72 -38.56
CA LYS A 568 10.29 -11.22 -39.07
C LYS A 568 10.78 -10.11 -38.16
N LYS A 569 12.06 -10.13 -37.80
CA LYS A 569 12.74 -9.00 -37.12
C LYS A 569 12.48 -7.69 -37.87
N ASN A 570 11.64 -6.84 -37.27
CA ASN A 570 11.21 -5.54 -37.75
C ASN A 570 10.68 -4.77 -36.53
N PRO A 571 11.21 -3.60 -36.16
CA PRO A 571 10.74 -2.84 -34.99
C PRO A 571 9.38 -2.16 -35.19
N ASP A 572 8.90 -2.05 -36.44
CA ASP A 572 7.67 -1.31 -36.77
C ASP A 572 6.38 -2.14 -36.66
N LEU A 573 6.40 -3.40 -36.18
CA LEU A 573 5.19 -4.25 -36.18
C LEU A 573 4.12 -3.76 -35.19
N ALA A 574 4.47 -3.55 -33.92
CA ALA A 574 3.55 -3.02 -32.90
C ALA A 574 3.02 -1.62 -33.28
N LEU A 575 3.91 -0.76 -33.80
CA LEU A 575 3.58 0.59 -34.24
C LEU A 575 2.62 0.60 -35.45
N ALA A 576 2.80 -0.32 -36.39
CA ALA A 576 1.87 -0.49 -37.51
C ALA A 576 0.50 -0.99 -37.05
N ALA A 577 0.45 -1.92 -36.08
CA ALA A 577 -0.80 -2.39 -35.49
C ALA A 577 -1.57 -1.26 -34.79
N LEU A 578 -0.89 -0.42 -33.99
CA LEU A 578 -1.49 0.78 -33.39
C LEU A 578 -2.05 1.73 -34.45
N VAL A 579 -1.31 1.99 -35.54
CA VAL A 579 -1.81 2.83 -36.64
C VAL A 579 -3.01 2.22 -37.36
N ASP A 580 -3.04 0.90 -37.56
CA ASP A 580 -4.21 0.21 -38.13
C ASP A 580 -5.43 0.31 -37.18
N ALA A 581 -5.25 0.18 -35.87
CA ALA A 581 -6.31 0.33 -34.86
C ALA A 581 -6.83 1.79 -34.79
N LEU A 582 -5.93 2.78 -34.78
CA LEU A 582 -6.28 4.21 -34.85
C LEU A 582 -7.10 4.54 -36.10
N ASN A 583 -6.70 4.03 -37.27
CA ASN A 583 -7.42 4.20 -38.53
C ASN A 583 -8.77 3.47 -38.56
N ALA A 584 -8.86 2.31 -37.92
CA ALA A 584 -10.12 1.57 -37.78
C ALA A 584 -11.12 2.34 -36.91
N ALA A 585 -10.68 2.92 -35.78
CA ALA A 585 -11.49 3.76 -34.91
C ALA A 585 -11.92 5.07 -35.59
N ALA A 586 -11.01 5.72 -36.33
CA ALA A 586 -11.30 6.90 -37.15
C ALA A 586 -12.15 6.60 -38.41
N GLY A 587 -12.43 5.32 -38.71
CA GLY A 587 -13.18 4.87 -39.88
C GLY A 587 -12.56 5.24 -41.23
N SER A 588 -11.30 5.69 -41.24
CA SER A 588 -10.60 6.26 -42.40
C SER A 588 -9.08 6.31 -42.14
N GLU A 589 -8.30 6.40 -43.22
CA GLU A 589 -6.82 6.32 -43.20
C GLU A 589 -6.12 7.62 -42.71
N VAL A 590 -6.60 8.24 -41.63
CA VAL A 590 -6.04 9.48 -41.04
C VAL A 590 -4.55 9.37 -40.68
N TRP A 591 -4.16 8.29 -40.03
CA TRP A 591 -2.86 8.13 -39.37
C TRP A 591 -1.85 7.34 -40.20
N ALA A 592 -0.58 7.74 -40.10
CA ALA A 592 0.61 6.99 -40.49
C ALA A 592 1.62 6.98 -39.34
N TYR A 593 2.65 6.12 -39.45
CA TYR A 593 3.84 6.15 -38.60
C TYR A 593 5.07 6.58 -39.41
N SER A 594 6.09 7.14 -38.75
CA SER A 594 7.40 7.28 -39.39
C SER A 594 8.18 5.96 -39.29
N PRO A 595 8.67 5.38 -40.40
CA PRO A 595 9.41 4.12 -40.36
C PRO A 595 10.71 4.21 -39.56
N SER A 596 11.06 3.12 -38.89
CA SER A 596 12.33 3.02 -38.17
C SER A 596 13.55 3.06 -39.11
N PRO A 597 14.71 3.58 -38.68
CA PRO A 597 15.90 3.66 -39.51
C PRO A 597 16.43 2.28 -39.95
N ASP A 598 17.00 2.19 -41.17
CA ASP A 598 17.61 0.98 -41.74
C ASP A 598 18.68 0.30 -40.83
N VAL A 599 19.29 1.08 -39.93
CA VAL A 599 20.30 0.62 -38.97
C VAL A 599 19.67 0.54 -37.58
N TRP A 600 19.09 -0.62 -37.27
CA TRP A 600 18.47 -0.91 -35.98
C TRP A 600 19.31 -1.92 -35.17
N THR A 601 20.01 -1.47 -34.13
CA THR A 601 20.92 -2.29 -33.33
C THR A 601 21.08 -1.79 -31.90
N ASN A 602 21.20 -2.69 -30.93
CA ASN A 602 21.46 -2.40 -29.50
C ASN A 602 20.36 -1.56 -28.81
N THR A 603 19.13 -1.66 -29.29
CA THR A 603 17.94 -1.13 -28.61
C THR A 603 17.48 -2.06 -27.47
N ASP A 604 16.58 -1.55 -26.64
CA ASP A 604 15.91 -2.27 -25.55
C ASP A 604 14.76 -3.17 -26.11
N VAL A 605 13.93 -3.79 -25.26
CA VAL A 605 12.64 -4.37 -25.69
C VAL A 605 11.56 -3.30 -25.85
N ILE A 606 11.81 -2.09 -25.33
CA ILE A 606 10.98 -0.90 -25.47
C ILE A 606 11.69 0.12 -26.37
N ARG A 607 10.93 0.89 -27.16
CA ARG A 607 11.45 1.96 -28.00
C ARG A 607 10.58 3.21 -28.00
N THR A 608 11.10 4.25 -28.65
CA THR A 608 10.34 5.43 -29.04
C THR A 608 9.88 5.33 -30.51
N ALA A 609 8.88 6.11 -30.88
CA ALA A 609 8.26 6.11 -32.20
C ALA A 609 7.57 7.45 -32.54
N PHE A 610 7.17 7.63 -33.80
CA PHE A 610 6.31 8.74 -34.23
C PHE A 610 5.11 8.25 -35.02
N ILE A 611 3.93 8.81 -34.72
CA ILE A 611 2.72 8.78 -35.57
C ILE A 611 2.32 10.19 -35.98
N TYR A 612 1.62 10.32 -37.11
CA TYR A 612 1.19 11.61 -37.66
C TYR A 612 -0.08 11.52 -38.51
N LYS A 613 -0.84 12.62 -38.61
CA LYS A 613 -1.99 12.77 -39.51
C LYS A 613 -1.51 13.08 -40.94
N LYS A 614 -1.79 12.17 -41.89
CA LYS A 614 -1.29 12.21 -43.28
C LYS A 614 -1.70 13.45 -44.09
N ASP A 615 -2.83 14.06 -43.76
CA ASP A 615 -3.36 15.23 -44.47
C ASP A 615 -2.80 16.57 -43.94
N VAL A 616 -2.03 16.55 -42.84
CA VAL A 616 -1.46 17.75 -42.20
C VAL A 616 0.05 17.84 -42.42
N VAL A 617 0.79 16.77 -42.16
CA VAL A 617 2.26 16.71 -42.31
C VAL A 617 2.74 15.44 -43.02
N GLU A 618 3.91 15.52 -43.66
CA GLU A 618 4.65 14.36 -44.16
C GLU A 618 6.12 14.33 -43.64
N PRO A 619 6.70 13.15 -43.36
CA PRO A 619 8.11 12.98 -43.02
C PRO A 619 9.04 13.36 -44.19
N THR A 620 9.94 14.31 -43.98
CA THR A 620 10.95 14.68 -44.98
C THR A 620 12.28 14.00 -44.70
N GLY A 621 12.50 12.88 -45.42
CA GLY A 621 13.66 12.01 -45.23
C GLY A 621 13.46 10.94 -44.16
N PRO A 622 14.41 10.02 -44.00
CA PRO A 622 14.33 8.94 -43.01
C PRO A 622 14.46 9.49 -41.58
N ALA A 623 13.87 8.77 -40.62
CA ALA A 623 14.16 9.01 -39.22
C ALA A 623 15.65 8.77 -38.91
N LEU A 624 16.18 9.46 -37.90
CA LEU A 624 17.55 9.31 -37.40
C LEU A 624 17.53 8.87 -35.93
N MET A 625 18.51 8.07 -35.49
CA MET A 625 18.60 7.57 -34.12
C MET A 625 19.92 8.02 -33.47
N LEU A 626 19.87 8.50 -32.22
CA LEU A 626 21.05 8.85 -31.44
C LEU A 626 21.71 7.61 -30.82
N ALA A 627 22.59 6.98 -31.58
CA ALA A 627 23.38 5.80 -31.18
C ALA A 627 24.60 6.16 -30.28
N ASP A 628 24.41 6.96 -29.23
CA ASP A 628 25.46 7.36 -28.29
C ASP A 628 25.59 6.42 -27.08
N PRO A 629 26.81 6.16 -26.55
CA PRO A 629 27.01 5.35 -25.34
C PRO A 629 26.26 5.80 -24.08
N ALA A 630 25.89 7.08 -23.93
CA ALA A 630 25.07 7.56 -22.82
C ALA A 630 23.70 6.86 -22.75
N PHE A 631 23.16 6.42 -23.89
CA PHE A 631 21.90 5.69 -23.97
C PHE A 631 22.07 4.15 -23.90
N SER A 632 23.27 3.63 -23.63
CA SER A 632 23.54 2.18 -23.61
C SER A 632 22.82 1.39 -22.50
N ASN A 633 22.09 2.05 -21.60
CA ASN A 633 21.23 1.46 -20.58
C ASN A 633 19.77 1.99 -20.59
N ALA A 634 19.41 2.73 -21.64
CA ALA A 634 18.13 3.41 -21.84
C ALA A 634 17.66 3.26 -23.30
N ARG A 635 16.63 4.02 -23.72
CA ARG A 635 16.07 3.93 -25.08
C ARG A 635 16.71 5.03 -25.93
N HIS A 636 17.20 4.67 -27.12
CA HIS A 636 17.83 5.63 -28.03
C HIS A 636 16.82 6.68 -28.55
N PRO A 637 17.11 7.99 -28.44
CA PRO A 637 16.27 9.03 -29.03
C PRO A 637 16.12 8.90 -30.54
N LEU A 638 14.93 9.22 -31.04
CA LEU A 638 14.55 9.15 -32.45
C LEU A 638 14.15 10.54 -32.95
N ALA A 639 14.79 11.02 -34.00
CA ALA A 639 14.50 12.30 -34.64
C ALA A 639 13.82 12.11 -36.00
N GLN A 640 12.86 12.98 -36.32
CA GLN A 640 12.21 13.06 -37.61
C GLN A 640 12.04 14.53 -38.03
N THR A 641 12.38 14.87 -39.28
CA THR A 641 11.92 16.13 -39.89
C THR A 641 10.53 15.91 -40.47
N PHE A 642 9.61 16.85 -40.21
CA PHE A 642 8.29 16.91 -40.82
C PHE A 642 8.12 18.22 -41.61
N ALA A 643 7.41 18.15 -42.73
CA ALA A 643 6.93 19.31 -43.47
C ALA A 643 5.40 19.34 -43.51
N ARG A 644 4.81 20.53 -43.63
CA ARG A 644 3.37 20.66 -43.87
C ARG A 644 3.00 20.21 -45.28
N VAL A 645 1.88 19.49 -45.42
CA VAL A 645 1.36 19.05 -46.73
C VAL A 645 0.83 20.23 -47.57
N ASP A 646 0.33 21.29 -46.92
CA ASP A 646 -0.16 22.51 -47.60
C ASP A 646 0.92 23.57 -47.85
N ASP A 647 2.03 23.53 -47.10
CA ASP A 647 3.15 24.47 -47.20
C ASP A 647 4.53 23.80 -46.93
N PRO A 648 5.04 22.97 -47.87
CA PRO A 648 6.26 22.18 -47.66
C PRO A 648 7.56 22.99 -47.72
N GLU A 649 7.51 24.32 -47.80
CA GLU A 649 8.69 25.17 -47.53
C GLU A 649 8.94 25.35 -46.03
N HIS A 650 7.98 25.00 -45.17
CA HIS A 650 8.06 25.07 -43.72
C HIS A 650 8.25 23.69 -43.07
N GLU A 651 9.50 23.36 -42.77
CA GLU A 651 9.89 22.15 -42.02
C GLU A 651 10.08 22.43 -40.51
N PHE A 652 9.92 21.39 -39.68
CA PHE A 652 10.39 21.35 -38.30
C PHE A 652 10.97 19.96 -37.95
N VAL A 653 11.81 19.89 -36.91
CA VAL A 653 12.38 18.65 -36.39
C VAL A 653 11.73 18.31 -35.06
N ALA A 654 11.23 17.09 -34.93
CA ALA A 654 10.75 16.52 -33.67
C ALA A 654 11.69 15.39 -33.24
N VAL A 655 12.07 15.36 -31.96
CA VAL A 655 12.92 14.32 -31.37
C VAL A 655 12.23 13.72 -30.16
N VAL A 656 11.87 12.44 -30.23
CA VAL A 656 11.24 11.70 -29.13
C VAL A 656 12.29 10.91 -28.33
N ASN A 657 12.25 11.02 -27.02
CA ASN A 657 13.19 10.39 -26.10
C ASN A 657 12.49 9.61 -24.97
N HIS A 658 13.18 8.63 -24.38
CA HIS A 658 12.81 8.04 -23.10
C HIS A 658 14.11 7.74 -22.33
N PHE A 659 14.45 8.63 -21.40
CA PHE A 659 15.68 8.60 -20.60
C PHE A 659 15.72 7.44 -19.60
N LYS A 660 16.83 7.33 -18.85
CA LYS A 660 17.01 6.24 -17.87
C LYS A 660 16.07 6.40 -16.67
N SER A 661 15.22 5.38 -16.44
CA SER A 661 14.22 5.45 -15.37
C SER A 661 14.80 5.65 -13.96
N LYS A 662 14.21 6.61 -13.21
CA LYS A 662 14.51 6.95 -11.80
C LYS A 662 14.47 5.74 -10.86
N GLY A 663 13.78 4.67 -11.26
CA GLY A 663 13.65 3.43 -10.51
C GLY A 663 14.85 2.47 -10.56
N SER A 664 15.84 2.67 -11.43
CA SER A 664 16.89 1.67 -11.65
C SER A 664 18.26 2.26 -11.97
N GLY A 665 19.30 1.76 -11.31
CA GLY A 665 20.68 2.24 -11.39
C GLY A 665 21.28 2.38 -9.99
N GLU A 666 22.34 3.18 -9.86
CA GLU A 666 22.86 3.62 -8.56
C GLU A 666 22.22 4.95 -8.16
N ASP A 667 21.95 5.15 -6.87
CA ASP A 667 21.64 6.46 -6.29
C ASP A 667 22.96 7.24 -6.09
N ASP A 668 22.99 8.50 -6.51
CA ASP A 668 24.14 9.39 -6.30
C ASP A 668 24.04 10.22 -5.01
N GLY A 669 22.92 10.10 -4.28
CA GLY A 669 22.65 10.80 -3.04
C GLY A 669 22.22 12.26 -3.21
N THR A 670 21.86 12.70 -4.43
CA THR A 670 21.40 14.07 -4.69
C THR A 670 19.90 14.28 -4.44
N GLY A 671 19.15 13.22 -4.14
CA GLY A 671 17.69 13.26 -3.97
C GLY A 671 16.89 13.26 -5.28
N GLN A 672 17.55 13.02 -6.42
CA GLN A 672 16.94 13.05 -7.76
C GLN A 672 16.49 11.67 -8.27
N GLY A 673 16.56 10.63 -7.43
CA GLY A 673 16.33 9.23 -7.78
C GLY A 673 17.51 8.59 -8.53
N ASN A 674 17.42 7.28 -8.77
CA ASN A 674 18.53 6.50 -9.33
C ASN A 674 18.95 7.00 -10.73
N ALA A 675 20.19 6.67 -11.10
CA ALA A 675 20.77 6.95 -12.42
C ALA A 675 20.71 8.43 -12.85
N ASN A 676 20.68 9.36 -11.90
CA ASN A 676 20.80 10.79 -12.18
C ASN A 676 22.07 11.14 -13.01
N PRO A 677 23.26 10.56 -12.75
CA PRO A 677 24.44 10.79 -13.60
C PRO A 677 24.27 10.30 -15.05
N ASP A 678 23.53 9.20 -15.27
CA ASP A 678 23.24 8.71 -16.63
C ASP A 678 22.27 9.65 -17.34
N ARG A 679 21.22 10.13 -16.65
CA ARG A 679 20.27 11.11 -17.19
C ARG A 679 20.95 12.45 -17.53
N ILE A 680 21.93 12.90 -16.74
CA ILE A 680 22.76 14.07 -17.07
C ILE A 680 23.55 13.81 -18.37
N ALA A 681 24.23 12.67 -18.47
CA ALA A 681 24.99 12.31 -19.68
C ALA A 681 24.08 12.16 -20.92
N GLN A 682 22.85 11.69 -20.74
CA GLN A 682 21.83 11.59 -21.79
C GLN A 682 21.35 12.98 -22.24
N ALA A 683 21.20 13.94 -21.33
CA ALA A 683 20.94 15.34 -21.68
C ALA A 683 22.12 15.99 -22.42
N GLU A 684 23.36 15.80 -21.95
CA GLU A 684 24.57 16.29 -22.64
C GLU A 684 24.68 15.73 -24.07
N ALA A 685 24.49 14.41 -24.24
CA ALA A 685 24.55 13.75 -25.54
C ALA A 685 23.41 14.20 -26.48
N LEU A 686 22.19 14.37 -25.96
CA LEU A 686 21.04 14.84 -26.74
C LEU A 686 21.23 16.27 -27.23
N ALA A 687 21.69 17.18 -26.37
CA ALA A 687 21.97 18.56 -26.77
C ALA A 687 23.11 18.65 -27.79
N ALA A 688 24.22 17.93 -27.57
CA ALA A 688 25.35 17.89 -28.50
C ALA A 688 24.96 17.32 -29.88
N TRP A 689 24.08 16.32 -29.94
CA TRP A 689 23.61 15.75 -31.20
C TRP A 689 22.85 16.76 -32.07
N MET A 690 22.05 17.63 -31.46
CA MET A 690 21.31 18.67 -32.18
C MET A 690 22.22 19.80 -32.68
N ASP A 691 23.25 20.15 -31.91
CA ASP A 691 24.28 21.14 -32.31
C ASP A 691 25.20 20.63 -33.43
N GLU A 692 25.50 19.32 -33.47
CA GLU A 692 26.36 18.72 -34.52
C GLU A 692 25.62 18.39 -35.84
N MET A 693 24.29 18.44 -35.85
CA MET A 693 23.47 18.14 -37.04
C MET A 693 23.28 19.36 -37.95
N ASP A 694 24.20 19.54 -38.92
CA ASP A 694 24.12 20.52 -40.03
C ASP A 694 22.74 20.56 -40.73
N GLU A 695 22.02 19.43 -40.78
CA GLU A 695 20.69 19.34 -41.42
C GLU A 695 19.52 19.78 -40.53
N PHE A 696 19.75 20.02 -39.24
CA PHE A 696 18.78 20.53 -38.28
C PHE A 696 19.02 22.01 -37.93
N THR A 697 20.24 22.53 -38.08
CA THR A 697 20.69 23.82 -37.48
C THR A 697 19.78 25.03 -37.74
N ASP A 698 19.30 25.20 -38.98
CA ASP A 698 18.45 26.36 -39.36
C ASP A 698 16.94 26.13 -39.08
N LYS A 699 16.54 24.98 -38.53
CA LYS A 699 15.13 24.58 -38.37
C LYS A 699 14.57 24.88 -36.97
N PRO A 700 13.24 25.03 -36.82
CA PRO A 700 12.54 24.77 -35.57
C PRO A 700 12.81 23.34 -35.09
N GLN A 701 13.21 23.17 -33.83
CA GLN A 701 13.51 21.87 -33.23
C GLN A 701 12.75 21.71 -31.90
N LEU A 702 12.16 20.53 -31.70
CA LEU A 702 11.51 20.11 -30.46
C LEU A 702 12.20 18.86 -29.90
N LEU A 703 12.61 18.90 -28.63
CA LEU A 703 12.93 17.71 -27.84
C LEU A 703 11.72 17.37 -26.99
N LEU A 704 11.10 16.22 -27.20
CA LEU A 704 9.92 15.77 -26.49
C LEU A 704 10.11 14.36 -25.93
N GLY A 705 9.38 14.03 -24.87
CA GLY A 705 9.36 12.68 -24.31
C GLY A 705 9.43 12.64 -22.79
N ASP A 706 9.59 11.42 -22.28
CA ASP A 706 9.79 11.14 -20.86
C ASP A 706 11.28 11.26 -20.54
N PHE A 707 11.66 12.38 -19.92
CA PHE A 707 13.04 12.65 -19.52
C PHE A 707 13.41 11.97 -18.19
N ASN A 708 12.45 11.31 -17.53
CA ASN A 708 12.57 10.70 -16.20
C ASN A 708 13.27 11.65 -15.20
N ALA A 709 12.97 12.94 -15.30
CA ALA A 709 13.55 13.99 -14.47
C ALA A 709 12.48 15.04 -14.17
N TYR A 710 12.38 15.44 -12.91
CA TYR A 710 11.46 16.50 -12.50
C TYR A 710 11.99 17.88 -12.91
N THR A 711 11.09 18.86 -13.06
CA THR A 711 11.33 20.10 -13.79
C THR A 711 12.58 20.91 -13.35
N MET A 712 13.03 20.78 -12.11
CA MET A 712 14.20 21.50 -11.57
C MET A 712 15.44 20.60 -11.37
N GLU A 713 15.43 19.35 -11.80
CA GLU A 713 16.55 18.41 -11.72
C GLU A 713 17.70 18.73 -12.71
N ASP A 714 18.89 18.19 -12.45
CA ASP A 714 20.10 18.42 -13.23
C ASP A 714 20.00 18.03 -14.72
N PRO A 715 19.37 16.91 -15.13
CA PRO A 715 19.24 16.55 -16.55
C PRO A 715 18.52 17.63 -17.37
N LEU A 716 17.46 18.22 -16.83
CA LEU A 716 16.70 19.28 -17.51
C LEU A 716 17.43 20.62 -17.44
N LYS A 717 18.10 20.90 -16.31
CA LYS A 717 18.96 22.09 -16.17
C LYS A 717 20.10 22.10 -17.19
N THR A 718 20.65 20.94 -17.55
CA THR A 718 21.64 20.77 -18.62
C THR A 718 21.09 21.16 -20.00
N LEU A 719 19.86 20.77 -20.33
CA LEU A 719 19.21 21.19 -21.58
C LEU A 719 18.98 22.71 -21.61
N GLU A 720 18.45 23.27 -20.51
CA GLU A 720 18.27 24.72 -20.37
C GLU A 720 19.59 25.51 -20.50
N ASP A 721 20.68 25.04 -19.90
CA ASP A 721 21.99 25.70 -19.96
C ASP A 721 22.65 25.55 -21.35
N ALA A 722 22.24 24.55 -22.13
CA ALA A 722 22.52 24.46 -23.57
C ALA A 722 21.59 25.35 -24.43
N GLY A 723 20.61 26.03 -23.84
CA GLY A 723 19.75 27.02 -24.51
C GLY A 723 18.36 26.52 -24.93
N TRP A 724 17.97 25.31 -24.51
CA TRP A 724 16.61 24.78 -24.74
C TRP A 724 15.60 25.39 -23.77
N VAL A 725 14.36 25.60 -24.22
CA VAL A 725 13.30 26.22 -23.40
C VAL A 725 12.16 25.24 -23.21
N ASN A 726 11.84 24.88 -21.96
CA ASN A 726 10.64 24.10 -21.63
C ASN A 726 9.39 24.88 -22.06
N ALA A 727 8.73 24.40 -23.12
CA ALA A 727 7.70 25.16 -23.81
C ALA A 727 6.41 25.29 -22.98
N PRO A 728 5.78 24.22 -22.44
CA PRO A 728 4.62 24.33 -21.56
C PRO A 728 4.84 25.29 -20.39
N LYS A 729 5.95 25.14 -19.66
CA LYS A 729 6.33 26.02 -18.54
C LYS A 729 6.49 27.48 -18.97
N SER A 730 7.09 27.72 -20.14
CA SER A 730 7.33 29.08 -20.64
C SER A 730 6.05 29.86 -21.00
N VAL A 731 4.96 29.15 -21.35
CA VAL A 731 3.65 29.75 -21.68
C VAL A 731 2.65 29.70 -20.51
N GLY A 732 3.01 29.05 -19.40
CA GLY A 732 2.20 28.98 -18.18
C GLY A 732 1.35 27.71 -18.02
N ALA A 733 1.64 26.65 -18.78
CA ALA A 733 1.11 25.30 -18.58
C ALA A 733 2.19 24.45 -17.87
N ASP A 734 2.40 24.69 -16.56
CA ASP A 734 3.38 23.99 -15.70
C ASP A 734 2.70 22.87 -14.87
N ASP A 735 1.65 22.28 -15.43
CA ASP A 735 0.87 21.20 -14.84
C ASP A 735 1.71 19.92 -14.74
N ALA A 736 1.38 19.06 -13.77
CA ALA A 736 2.08 17.78 -13.59
C ALA A 736 1.75 16.79 -14.73
N SER A 737 2.63 15.83 -14.99
CA SER A 737 2.38 14.71 -15.91
C SER A 737 2.37 13.33 -15.23
N TYR A 738 2.77 13.29 -13.95
CA TYR A 738 3.06 12.06 -13.21
C TYR A 738 2.82 12.25 -11.71
N GLN A 739 2.41 11.18 -11.03
CA GLN A 739 2.23 11.13 -9.58
C GLN A 739 3.15 10.06 -8.98
N PHE A 740 3.92 10.41 -7.94
CA PHE A 740 4.77 9.46 -7.23
C PHE A 740 4.69 9.63 -5.71
N SER A 741 4.37 8.55 -5.00
CA SER A 741 4.22 8.53 -3.53
C SER A 741 3.36 9.68 -2.98
N GLY A 742 2.27 10.03 -3.67
CA GLY A 742 1.39 11.11 -3.24
C GLY A 742 1.92 12.53 -3.46
N ARG A 743 2.93 12.72 -4.31
CA ARG A 743 3.40 14.02 -4.79
C ARG A 743 3.30 14.08 -6.31
N LEU A 744 2.81 15.19 -6.85
CA LEU A 744 2.67 15.44 -8.28
C LEU A 744 3.91 16.13 -8.86
N GLY A 745 4.27 15.84 -10.11
CA GLY A 745 5.33 16.53 -10.84
C GLY A 745 5.32 16.20 -12.33
N SER A 746 6.18 16.84 -13.11
CA SER A 746 6.28 16.55 -14.55
C SER A 746 7.55 15.76 -14.88
N LEU A 747 7.40 14.62 -15.56
CA LEU A 747 8.49 13.84 -16.17
C LEU A 747 8.48 13.95 -17.70
N ASP A 748 7.32 14.25 -18.28
CA ASP A 748 7.10 14.44 -19.71
C ASP A 748 7.23 15.91 -20.06
N HIS A 749 8.17 16.23 -20.95
CA HIS A 749 8.44 17.62 -21.31
C HIS A 749 8.47 17.81 -22.82
N ILE A 750 8.24 19.03 -23.26
CA ILE A 750 8.53 19.48 -24.62
C ILE A 750 9.41 20.72 -24.53
N PHE A 751 10.65 20.62 -25.00
CA PHE A 751 11.61 21.71 -25.08
C PHE A 751 11.73 22.21 -26.52
N GLY A 752 11.65 23.52 -26.74
CA GLY A 752 11.90 24.15 -28.03
C GLY A 752 13.29 24.80 -28.11
N ASN A 753 13.92 24.75 -29.28
CA ASN A 753 14.97 25.71 -29.63
C ASN A 753 14.35 27.09 -29.92
N GLY A 754 15.17 28.14 -30.07
CA GLY A 754 14.67 29.50 -30.29
C GLY A 754 13.69 29.62 -31.47
N SER A 755 13.97 28.94 -32.58
CA SER A 755 13.10 28.92 -33.77
C SER A 755 11.75 28.22 -33.52
N ALA A 756 11.72 27.15 -32.72
CA ALA A 756 10.48 26.49 -32.32
C ALA A 756 9.69 27.35 -31.32
N MET A 757 10.37 28.01 -30.38
CA MET A 757 9.73 28.93 -29.45
C MET A 757 9.09 30.13 -30.16
N ASP A 758 9.68 30.64 -31.25
CA ASP A 758 9.04 31.67 -32.08
C ASP A 758 7.72 31.19 -32.71
N LEU A 759 7.62 29.91 -33.13
CA LEU A 759 6.37 29.32 -33.66
C LEU A 759 5.31 29.08 -32.57
N ILE A 760 5.73 28.67 -31.37
CA ILE A 760 4.83 28.44 -30.23
C ILE A 760 4.29 29.79 -29.70
N ASN A 761 5.15 30.79 -29.56
CA ASN A 761 4.74 32.15 -29.16
C ASN A 761 3.89 32.85 -30.23
N ALA A 762 3.95 32.43 -31.50
CA ALA A 762 3.08 32.92 -32.57
C ALA A 762 1.66 32.29 -32.54
N THR A 763 1.44 31.22 -31.78
CA THR A 763 0.13 30.55 -31.70
C THR A 763 -0.90 31.37 -30.94
N GLU A 764 -2.05 31.59 -31.59
CA GLU A 764 -3.23 32.22 -30.99
C GLU A 764 -4.04 31.16 -30.20
N GLY A 765 -4.52 31.53 -29.01
CA GLY A 765 -5.26 30.65 -28.12
C GLY A 765 -4.36 29.91 -27.14
N THR A 766 -4.69 28.66 -26.82
CA THR A 766 -3.88 27.79 -25.96
C THR A 766 -2.63 27.35 -26.72
N GLN A 767 -1.44 27.73 -26.23
CA GLN A 767 -0.16 27.49 -26.91
C GLN A 767 0.45 26.12 -26.57
N ALA A 768 0.19 25.64 -25.36
CA ALA A 768 0.56 24.32 -24.87
C ALA A 768 -0.44 23.86 -23.79
N ALA A 769 -0.52 22.56 -23.54
CA ALA A 769 -1.27 21.97 -22.44
C ALA A 769 -0.68 20.61 -22.04
N VAL A 770 -0.89 20.21 -20.79
CA VAL A 770 -0.95 18.80 -20.40
C VAL A 770 -2.42 18.39 -20.41
N TRP A 771 -2.75 17.18 -20.84
CA TRP A 771 -4.11 16.65 -20.66
C TRP A 771 -4.08 15.61 -19.55
N ASN A 772 -4.47 16.02 -18.34
CA ASN A 772 -4.44 15.12 -17.19
C ASN A 772 -5.57 14.09 -17.28
N ILE A 773 -5.21 12.88 -17.70
CA ILE A 773 -6.08 11.71 -17.90
C ILE A 773 -5.53 10.43 -17.27
N ASN A 774 -4.28 10.44 -16.79
CA ASN A 774 -3.52 9.27 -16.36
C ASN A 774 -2.82 9.52 -15.03
N GLY A 775 -2.05 10.60 -14.91
CA GLY A 775 -1.26 10.89 -13.71
C GLY A 775 -2.11 11.13 -12.46
N ASP A 776 -3.34 11.62 -12.64
CA ASP A 776 -4.30 11.83 -11.55
C ASP A 776 -5.21 10.63 -11.25
N GLU A 777 -5.30 9.63 -12.12
CA GLU A 777 -6.27 8.54 -12.01
C GLU A 777 -5.81 7.47 -11.03
N SER A 778 -6.72 6.93 -10.21
CA SER A 778 -6.37 5.77 -9.40
C SER A 778 -6.09 4.57 -10.30
N ILE A 779 -5.02 3.82 -9.98
CA ILE A 779 -4.56 2.65 -10.74
C ILE A 779 -5.62 1.57 -10.96
N ALA A 780 -6.71 1.59 -10.17
CA ALA A 780 -7.91 0.76 -10.35
C ALA A 780 -8.51 0.85 -11.77
N HIS A 781 -8.47 2.04 -12.40
CA HIS A 781 -9.05 2.28 -13.73
C HIS A 781 -8.17 1.76 -14.89
N GLN A 782 -6.90 1.42 -14.64
CA GLN A 782 -6.02 0.86 -15.66
C GLN A 782 -6.42 -0.57 -16.03
N TYR A 783 -6.25 -0.95 -17.30
CA TYR A 783 -6.50 -2.34 -17.77
C TYR A 783 -5.75 -3.38 -16.92
N SER A 784 -4.54 -3.05 -16.43
CA SER A 784 -3.69 -3.94 -15.63
C SER A 784 -4.22 -4.23 -14.20
N ARG A 785 -5.31 -3.58 -13.77
CA ARG A 785 -6.05 -3.85 -12.51
C ARG A 785 -7.50 -4.27 -12.73
N ARG A 786 -7.91 -4.54 -13.98
CA ARG A 786 -9.30 -4.87 -14.30
C ARG A 786 -9.78 -6.08 -13.48
N ASN A 787 -10.99 -5.97 -12.90
CA ASN A 787 -11.62 -7.01 -12.06
C ASN A 787 -10.73 -7.51 -10.90
N TYR A 788 -9.83 -6.67 -10.38
CA TYR A 788 -9.13 -6.94 -9.11
C TYR A 788 -10.07 -6.86 -7.91
N ASN A 789 -11.14 -6.07 -8.03
CA ASN A 789 -12.23 -5.93 -7.07
C ASN A 789 -13.57 -6.41 -7.70
N VAL A 790 -14.63 -6.50 -6.90
CA VAL A 790 -15.98 -6.86 -7.36
C VAL A 790 -16.61 -5.83 -8.29
N THR A 791 -16.25 -4.55 -8.13
CA THR A 791 -16.58 -3.48 -9.07
C THR A 791 -15.57 -3.46 -10.21
N ASP A 792 -16.06 -3.52 -11.46
CA ASP A 792 -15.21 -3.36 -12.65
C ASP A 792 -15.03 -1.87 -12.95
N PHE A 793 -13.87 -1.33 -12.60
CA PHE A 793 -13.49 0.07 -12.81
C PHE A 793 -12.98 0.39 -14.22
N HIS A 794 -12.93 -0.61 -15.12
CA HIS A 794 -12.50 -0.39 -16.49
C HIS A 794 -13.60 0.30 -17.33
N GLU A 795 -13.27 1.48 -17.83
CA GLU A 795 -14.13 2.28 -18.70
C GLU A 795 -13.58 2.38 -20.13
N ASP A 796 -14.46 2.35 -21.13
CA ASP A 796 -14.09 2.47 -22.54
C ASP A 796 -13.91 3.96 -22.94
N ASN A 797 -12.88 4.61 -22.37
CA ASN A 797 -12.55 6.04 -22.50
C ASN A 797 -11.03 6.29 -22.46
N ALA A 798 -10.58 7.54 -22.64
CA ALA A 798 -9.16 7.90 -22.65
C ALA A 798 -8.46 7.81 -21.26
N PHE A 799 -9.22 7.91 -20.16
CA PHE A 799 -8.69 7.98 -18.80
C PHE A 799 -8.01 6.66 -18.37
N ALA A 800 -6.94 6.73 -17.58
CA ALA A 800 -6.10 5.61 -17.17
C ALA A 800 -5.65 4.71 -18.34
N SER A 801 -5.35 5.33 -19.49
CA SER A 801 -4.67 4.72 -20.64
C SER A 801 -3.18 4.50 -20.38
N SER A 802 -2.60 5.23 -19.43
CA SER A 802 -1.20 5.17 -19.02
C SER A 802 -1.03 5.47 -17.52
N ASP A 803 0.21 5.57 -17.03
CA ASP A 803 0.60 6.23 -15.78
C ASP A 803 1.21 7.64 -16.01
N HIS A 804 1.39 8.04 -17.27
CA HIS A 804 1.90 9.37 -17.69
C HIS A 804 0.86 10.13 -18.52
N ASP A 805 0.74 11.44 -18.31
CA ASP A 805 -0.15 12.32 -19.09
C ASP A 805 0.47 12.82 -20.41
N PRO A 806 -0.29 12.89 -21.51
CA PRO A 806 0.18 13.47 -22.76
C PRO A 806 0.35 14.99 -22.66
N VAL A 807 1.47 15.48 -23.19
CA VAL A 807 1.83 16.91 -23.25
C VAL A 807 1.82 17.36 -24.70
N VAL A 808 1.24 18.52 -25.02
CA VAL A 808 1.01 18.99 -26.40
C VAL A 808 1.34 20.48 -26.58
N VAL A 809 1.95 20.84 -27.70
CA VAL A 809 2.26 22.23 -28.12
C VAL A 809 1.71 22.54 -29.51
N GLY A 810 1.29 23.79 -29.72
CA GLY A 810 0.78 24.29 -31.00
C GLY A 810 1.81 25.15 -31.75
N LEU A 811 2.13 24.80 -33.00
CA LEU A 811 3.06 25.52 -33.87
C LEU A 811 2.29 26.37 -34.90
N THR A 812 2.55 27.68 -34.97
CA THR A 812 1.98 28.58 -35.99
C THR A 812 3.06 29.10 -36.92
N PHE A 813 2.93 28.84 -38.23
CA PHE A 813 3.95 29.16 -39.22
C PHE A 813 3.69 30.52 -39.91
N PRO A 814 4.74 31.25 -40.32
CA PRO A 814 4.59 32.52 -41.01
C PRO A 814 4.02 32.30 -42.41
N LYS A 815 2.77 32.75 -42.63
CA LYS A 815 2.02 32.51 -43.87
C LYS A 815 2.84 32.81 -45.14
N PRO A 816 2.81 31.92 -46.16
CA PRO A 816 3.69 32.01 -47.31
C PRO A 816 3.52 33.34 -48.02
N THR A 817 4.63 34.05 -48.23
CA THR A 817 4.62 35.36 -48.87
C THR A 817 4.18 35.20 -50.33
N PRO A 818 3.06 35.81 -50.77
CA PRO A 818 2.53 35.56 -52.11
C PRO A 818 3.56 35.99 -53.16
N THR A 819 3.96 35.02 -54.01
CA THR A 819 4.99 35.23 -55.03
C THR A 819 4.67 36.47 -55.86
N PRO A 820 5.59 37.44 -56.00
CA PRO A 820 5.27 38.70 -56.67
C PRO A 820 4.82 38.41 -58.11
N THR A 821 3.59 38.80 -58.43
CA THR A 821 3.05 38.66 -59.79
C THR A 821 4.02 39.32 -60.77
N PRO A 822 4.53 38.61 -61.79
CA PRO A 822 5.52 39.16 -62.69
C PRO A 822 4.97 40.43 -63.37
N GLU A 823 5.78 41.48 -63.46
CA GLU A 823 5.39 42.69 -64.18
C GLU A 823 4.93 42.31 -65.60
N PRO A 824 3.81 42.89 -66.08
CA PRO A 824 3.25 42.50 -67.36
C PRO A 824 4.26 42.80 -68.47
N THR A 825 4.73 41.74 -69.15
CA THR A 825 5.59 41.85 -70.33
C THR A 825 4.98 42.86 -71.30
N PRO A 826 5.72 43.92 -71.70
CA PRO A 826 5.16 44.98 -72.52
C PRO A 826 4.66 44.40 -73.85
N GLU A 827 3.40 44.70 -74.19
CA GLU A 827 2.75 44.15 -75.38
C GLU A 827 3.55 44.48 -76.65
N PRO A 828 3.69 43.52 -77.59
CA PRO A 828 4.30 43.80 -78.88
C PRO A 828 3.43 44.78 -79.66
N THR A 829 4.01 45.90 -80.09
CA THR A 829 3.33 46.95 -80.86
C THR A 829 2.55 46.36 -82.05
N PRO A 830 1.22 46.54 -82.13
CA PRO A 830 0.44 45.93 -83.21
C PRO A 830 0.72 46.58 -84.57
N GLU A 831 0.80 45.74 -85.61
CA GLU A 831 0.79 46.20 -87.01
C GLU A 831 -0.58 46.78 -87.40
N PRO A 832 -0.65 47.73 -88.36
CA PRO A 832 -1.89 48.45 -88.67
C PRO A 832 -2.93 47.59 -89.40
N THR A 833 -4.03 47.28 -88.72
CA THR A 833 -5.21 46.60 -89.28
C THR A 833 -5.93 47.48 -90.32
N PRO A 834 -6.36 46.94 -91.48
CA PRO A 834 -7.11 47.68 -92.51
C PRO A 834 -8.58 47.96 -92.14
N GLU A 835 -9.22 48.84 -92.92
CA GLU A 835 -10.55 49.43 -92.65
C GLU A 835 -11.73 48.44 -92.58
N PRO A 836 -12.79 48.76 -91.81
CA PRO A 836 -13.88 47.82 -91.50
C PRO A 836 -14.88 47.57 -92.63
N THR A 837 -15.49 46.38 -92.60
CA THR A 837 -16.67 46.00 -93.41
C THR A 837 -17.94 46.18 -92.57
N PRO A 838 -19.05 46.74 -93.10
CA PRO A 838 -20.21 47.13 -92.29
C PRO A 838 -21.08 45.97 -91.77
N GLU A 839 -21.77 46.24 -90.66
CA GLU A 839 -22.57 45.30 -89.87
C GLU A 839 -23.91 44.87 -90.52
N PRO A 840 -24.38 43.64 -90.28
CA PRO A 840 -25.78 43.26 -90.45
C PRO A 840 -26.64 43.56 -89.20
N THR A 841 -27.89 43.97 -89.43
CA THR A 841 -28.90 44.34 -88.41
C THR A 841 -29.29 43.16 -87.48
N PRO A 842 -29.55 43.39 -86.17
CA PRO A 842 -29.99 42.33 -85.24
C PRO A 842 -31.43 41.85 -85.45
N GLU A 843 -31.67 40.58 -85.11
CA GLU A 843 -33.00 39.95 -84.99
C GLU A 843 -33.53 39.98 -83.53
N PRO A 844 -34.86 39.89 -83.30
CA PRO A 844 -35.48 40.27 -82.02
C PRO A 844 -35.50 39.17 -80.93
N THR A 845 -35.50 39.62 -79.68
CA THR A 845 -35.54 38.83 -78.44
C THR A 845 -36.90 38.14 -78.18
N PRO A 846 -36.93 36.86 -77.79
CA PRO A 846 -38.10 36.19 -77.21
C PRO A 846 -38.35 36.55 -75.72
N GLU A 847 -39.58 36.36 -75.25
CA GLU A 847 -40.05 36.74 -73.90
C GLU A 847 -39.61 35.75 -72.77
N PRO A 848 -39.60 36.18 -71.49
CA PRO A 848 -39.09 35.38 -70.37
C PRO A 848 -40.06 34.28 -69.89
N THR A 849 -39.48 33.16 -69.42
CA THR A 849 -40.20 32.06 -68.75
C THR A 849 -40.39 32.36 -67.25
N PRO A 850 -41.58 32.11 -66.66
CA PRO A 850 -41.85 32.39 -65.24
C PRO A 850 -41.35 31.31 -64.26
N GLU A 851 -41.25 31.67 -62.98
CA GLU A 851 -40.83 30.83 -61.86
C GLU A 851 -41.88 29.77 -61.46
N PRO A 852 -41.47 28.58 -60.98
CA PRO A 852 -42.34 27.65 -60.27
C PRO A 852 -42.48 28.01 -58.78
N THR A 853 -43.72 28.02 -58.27
CA THR A 853 -44.08 28.28 -56.86
C THR A 853 -44.07 26.97 -56.03
N PRO A 854 -43.71 26.99 -54.73
CA PRO A 854 -43.74 25.79 -53.87
C PRO A 854 -45.16 25.39 -53.41
N GLU A 855 -45.35 24.09 -53.11
CA GLU A 855 -46.60 23.49 -52.60
C GLU A 855 -46.30 22.33 -51.60
N PRO A 856 -47.26 21.81 -50.79
CA PRO A 856 -47.14 22.03 -49.34
C PRO A 856 -47.32 20.80 -48.42
N THR A 857 -47.08 21.00 -47.11
CA THR A 857 -47.24 20.01 -46.03
C THR A 857 -48.58 20.11 -45.27
N PRO A 858 -49.30 18.99 -45.12
CA PRO A 858 -50.00 18.66 -43.85
C PRO A 858 -50.06 17.12 -43.57
N SER A 859 -50.52 16.57 -42.43
CA SER A 859 -50.52 16.93 -41.00
C SER A 859 -51.23 15.81 -40.19
N ALA A 860 -50.59 15.28 -39.13
CA ALA A 860 -51.15 14.58 -37.94
C ALA A 860 -52.03 13.28 -38.04
N ASP A 861 -51.48 12.17 -37.47
CA ASP A 861 -52.07 11.22 -36.48
C ASP A 861 -53.34 10.33 -36.77
N PRO A 862 -53.66 9.28 -35.94
CA PRO A 862 -52.88 8.57 -34.91
C PRO A 862 -52.99 7.00 -34.84
N THR A 863 -52.11 6.37 -34.02
CA THR A 863 -52.24 5.06 -33.29
C THR A 863 -52.46 3.71 -34.00
N VAL A 864 -51.64 2.69 -33.63
CA VAL A 864 -52.01 1.41 -32.90
C VAL A 864 -50.81 0.41 -32.83
N LYS A 865 -50.72 -0.36 -31.73
CA LYS A 865 -49.75 -1.44 -31.38
C LYS A 865 -50.54 -2.55 -30.61
N PRO A 866 -50.07 -3.78 -30.27
CA PRO A 866 -49.01 -4.69 -30.80
C PRO A 866 -49.55 -6.11 -31.21
N SER A 867 -48.70 -7.03 -31.73
CA SER A 867 -48.67 -8.47 -31.36
C SER A 867 -47.60 -9.33 -32.09
N ASP A 868 -46.86 -10.16 -31.33
CA ASP A 868 -46.03 -11.35 -31.69
C ASP A 868 -46.86 -12.59 -32.14
N PRO A 869 -46.31 -13.82 -32.42
CA PRO A 869 -44.91 -14.36 -32.38
C PRO A 869 -44.44 -15.19 -33.63
N ALA A 870 -43.30 -15.90 -33.50
CA ALA A 870 -42.69 -16.93 -34.39
C ALA A 870 -43.33 -18.36 -34.22
N PRO A 871 -42.76 -19.57 -34.56
CA PRO A 871 -41.45 -19.98 -35.16
C PRO A 871 -41.48 -21.19 -36.18
N GLU A 872 -40.34 -21.90 -36.36
CA GLU A 872 -40.09 -23.31 -36.87
C GLU A 872 -39.76 -23.63 -38.37
N ASP A 873 -38.46 -23.95 -38.64
CA ASP A 873 -37.82 -25.29 -38.98
C ASP A 873 -38.44 -26.27 -40.04
N PRO A 874 -37.88 -27.47 -40.42
CA PRO A 874 -36.48 -27.99 -40.58
C PRO A 874 -36.13 -28.60 -41.98
N SER A 875 -34.88 -29.09 -42.22
CA SER A 875 -34.54 -30.49 -42.65
C SER A 875 -33.16 -30.72 -43.35
N ALA A 876 -32.54 -31.92 -43.14
CA ALA A 876 -31.26 -32.42 -43.76
C ALA A 876 -31.47 -33.86 -44.39
N PRO A 877 -30.63 -34.96 -44.32
CA PRO A 877 -29.27 -35.23 -43.75
C PRO A 877 -28.31 -36.19 -44.57
N ALA A 878 -27.16 -36.61 -43.97
CA ALA A 878 -26.32 -37.83 -44.21
C ALA A 878 -25.45 -37.91 -45.51
N GLN A 879 -24.40 -38.75 -45.69
CA GLN A 879 -23.68 -39.83 -44.94
C GLN A 879 -22.13 -39.59 -44.98
N ASP A 880 -21.17 -40.20 -44.24
CA ASP A 880 -20.94 -41.55 -43.60
C ASP A 880 -20.47 -42.68 -44.59
N PRO A 881 -19.56 -43.67 -44.27
CA PRO A 881 -18.83 -44.04 -43.02
C PRO A 881 -17.25 -44.04 -43.19
N SER A 882 -16.34 -44.64 -42.38
CA SER A 882 -16.37 -45.66 -41.28
C SER A 882 -15.13 -45.68 -40.33
N ASP A 883 -15.35 -46.08 -39.07
CA ASP A 883 -14.36 -46.46 -38.01
C ASP A 883 -13.94 -47.98 -38.09
N PRO A 884 -12.97 -48.58 -37.32
CA PRO A 884 -13.06 -48.80 -35.85
C PRO A 884 -11.73 -48.76 -35.01
N ALA A 885 -11.88 -48.58 -33.68
CA ALA A 885 -10.90 -48.95 -32.63
C ALA A 885 -10.93 -50.50 -32.30
N PRO A 886 -10.46 -51.11 -31.16
CA PRO A 886 -10.24 -50.66 -29.76
C PRO A 886 -8.74 -50.85 -29.32
N GLU A 887 -8.24 -51.04 -28.07
CA GLU A 887 -8.72 -51.46 -26.72
C GLU A 887 -7.92 -50.78 -25.57
N ASP A 888 -8.48 -50.78 -24.34
CA ASP A 888 -7.84 -50.49 -23.03
C ASP A 888 -7.83 -51.78 -22.17
N PRO A 889 -6.88 -51.99 -21.22
CA PRO A 889 -7.34 -52.02 -19.81
C PRO A 889 -6.32 -51.61 -18.71
N SER A 890 -6.73 -50.60 -17.92
CA SER A 890 -6.75 -50.63 -16.42
C SER A 890 -5.47 -50.41 -15.56
N ALA A 891 -5.71 -49.84 -14.36
CA ALA A 891 -4.76 -49.54 -13.26
C ALA A 891 -4.86 -50.62 -12.12
N PRO A 892 -4.54 -50.44 -10.80
CA PRO A 892 -4.25 -49.22 -10.00
C PRO A 892 -3.16 -49.32 -8.86
N ALA A 893 -3.09 -48.24 -8.06
CA ALA A 893 -2.64 -48.17 -6.64
C ALA A 893 -1.12 -48.10 -6.35
N GLN A 894 -0.63 -47.53 -5.22
CA GLN A 894 -1.28 -47.05 -3.98
C GLN A 894 -0.77 -45.66 -3.52
N ASP A 895 -1.57 -45.01 -2.68
CA ASP A 895 -1.23 -43.87 -1.79
C ASP A 895 -0.28 -44.33 -0.64
N PRO A 896 0.50 -43.44 0.01
CA PRO A 896 -0.03 -42.90 1.27
C PRO A 896 0.31 -41.42 1.59
N THR A 897 -0.58 -40.83 2.39
CA THR A 897 -0.51 -39.47 2.96
C THR A 897 0.31 -39.42 4.29
N PRO A 898 0.28 -38.33 5.08
CA PRO A 898 1.26 -37.25 5.02
C PRO A 898 2.10 -37.13 6.31
N SER A 899 3.00 -36.13 6.39
CA SER A 899 3.59 -35.68 7.66
C SER A 899 3.69 -34.16 7.69
N THR A 900 3.08 -33.56 8.71
CA THR A 900 3.10 -32.12 8.97
C THR A 900 4.37 -31.67 9.69
N GLY A 901 4.68 -30.38 9.55
CA GLY A 901 5.71 -29.67 10.32
C GLY A 901 5.72 -28.20 9.91
N PRO A 902 5.47 -27.24 10.81
CA PRO A 902 5.34 -25.84 10.42
C PRO A 902 6.69 -25.22 10.08
N VAL A 903 6.70 -24.40 9.05
CA VAL A 903 7.73 -23.39 8.78
C VAL A 903 7.00 -22.06 8.78
N GLN A 904 7.58 -21.05 9.44
CA GLN A 904 7.01 -19.70 9.46
C GLN A 904 6.90 -19.17 8.03
N ALA A 905 5.72 -18.69 7.66
CA ALA A 905 5.55 -17.95 6.41
C ALA A 905 5.99 -16.52 6.66
N ASP A 906 7.23 -16.19 6.26
CA ASP A 906 7.59 -14.80 6.00
C ASP A 906 6.61 -14.26 4.92
N PRO A 907 6.09 -13.02 5.07
CA PRO A 907 5.11 -12.50 4.11
C PRO A 907 5.74 -12.39 2.71
N PRO A 908 5.01 -12.76 1.63
CA PRO A 908 5.56 -12.68 0.28
C PRO A 908 5.84 -11.22 -0.08
N SER A 909 7.11 -10.92 -0.34
CA SER A 909 7.56 -9.63 -0.88
C SER A 909 6.80 -9.29 -2.16
N GLY A 910 6.31 -8.05 -2.29
CA GLY A 910 5.57 -7.61 -3.47
C GLY A 910 6.33 -7.87 -4.77
N GLY A 911 5.70 -8.62 -5.69
CA GLY A 911 6.19 -8.82 -7.05
C GLY A 911 6.27 -7.49 -7.80
N LYS A 912 7.25 -7.36 -8.70
CA LYS A 912 7.56 -6.09 -9.36
C LYS A 912 6.90 -5.97 -10.73
N LEU A 913 5.80 -5.22 -10.77
CA LEU A 913 5.28 -4.61 -11.99
C LEU A 913 6.42 -3.87 -12.74
N PRO A 914 6.34 -3.72 -14.09
CA PRO A 914 7.40 -3.10 -14.89
C PRO A 914 7.88 -1.77 -14.28
N SER A 915 9.19 -1.68 -14.04
CA SER A 915 9.74 -0.88 -12.95
C SER A 915 9.91 0.62 -13.28
N THR A 916 8.90 1.44 -12.94
CA THR A 916 9.04 2.88 -12.69
C THR A 916 9.45 3.23 -11.25
N GLY A 917 9.89 2.25 -10.44
CA GLY A 917 10.78 2.49 -9.28
C GLY A 917 10.14 2.43 -7.88
N ALA A 918 10.05 1.22 -7.32
CA ALA A 918 9.63 1.02 -5.93
C ALA A 918 10.81 0.90 -4.96
N ALA A 919 10.77 1.66 -3.86
CA ALA A 919 11.63 1.50 -2.68
C ALA A 919 10.90 1.97 -1.39
N ASP A 920 10.38 0.99 -0.64
CA ASP A 920 10.08 0.98 0.81
C ASP A 920 9.70 2.30 1.52
N VAL A 921 8.41 2.64 1.48
CA VAL A 921 7.78 3.55 2.47
C VAL A 921 7.62 2.80 3.81
N MET A 922 8.75 2.56 4.49
CA MET A 922 8.79 2.08 5.89
C MET A 922 10.14 2.34 6.59
N GLY A 923 11.03 3.15 5.99
CA GLY A 923 12.46 3.19 6.37
C GLY A 923 13.07 4.55 6.75
N LEU A 924 12.30 5.65 6.78
CA LEU A 924 12.86 7.01 6.85
C LEU A 924 12.34 7.91 8.00
N ALA A 925 11.92 7.31 9.11
CA ALA A 925 11.55 8.03 10.34
C ALA A 925 12.71 8.24 11.35
N VAL A 926 13.95 7.83 11.04
CA VAL A 926 15.07 7.80 12.02
C VAL A 926 16.27 8.67 11.58
N LEU A 927 16.09 10.00 11.56
CA LEU A 927 17.22 10.94 11.52
C LEU A 927 16.99 12.29 12.26
N SER A 928 15.96 12.36 13.10
CA SER A 928 15.70 13.49 14.01
C SER A 928 15.98 13.08 15.47
N ILE A 929 16.54 14.01 16.26
CA ILE A 929 16.98 13.86 17.67
C ILE A 929 18.44 13.37 17.86
N THR A 930 19.41 14.26 17.61
CA THR A 930 20.66 14.32 18.42
C THR A 930 21.33 15.70 18.48
N ALA A 931 20.58 16.79 18.24
CA ALA A 931 21.13 18.13 18.02
C ALA A 931 21.03 19.12 19.22
N LEU A 932 20.51 18.72 20.39
CA LEU A 932 20.24 19.64 21.51
C LEU A 932 20.86 19.28 22.88
N ALA A 933 21.91 18.44 22.92
CA ALA A 933 22.52 17.96 24.17
C ALA A 933 24.04 18.29 24.36
N ALA A 934 24.63 19.17 23.56
CA ALA A 934 26.06 19.51 23.60
C ALA A 934 26.40 20.80 24.40
N GLY A 935 25.61 21.14 25.42
CA GLY A 935 25.61 22.46 26.06
C GLY A 935 26.58 22.69 27.24
N THR A 936 27.25 21.66 27.79
CA THR A 936 28.09 21.84 29.00
C THR A 936 29.31 20.92 29.09
N MET A 937 30.33 21.39 29.82
CA MET A 937 31.54 20.66 30.25
C MET A 937 32.49 20.11 29.16
N LEU A 938 33.39 20.98 28.68
CA LEU A 938 34.78 20.55 28.45
C LEU A 938 35.77 21.69 28.73
N LEU A 939 36.33 21.69 29.94
CA LEU A 939 37.32 22.68 30.38
C LEU A 939 38.47 21.98 31.11
N ARG A 940 39.68 22.08 30.53
CA ARG A 940 40.96 21.42 30.94
C ARG A 940 41.04 19.92 30.54
N ARG A 941 42.23 19.36 30.26
CA ARG A 941 43.59 19.89 29.96
C ARG A 941 44.48 18.69 29.57
N ARG A 942 45.34 18.87 28.57
CA ARG A 942 46.69 18.26 28.44
C ARG A 942 46.79 16.72 28.33
N ASP A 943 47.84 16.18 27.71
CA ASP A 943 48.99 16.80 27.02
C ASP A 943 48.98 16.48 25.52
#